data_AF-A0A1L9RMD7-F1
#
_entry.id   AF-A0A1L9RMD7-F1
#
_cell.length_a   1.000
_cell.length_b   1.000
_cell.length_c   1.000
_cell.angle_alpha   90.00
_cell.angle_beta   90.00
_cell.angle_gamma   90.00
#
_symmetry.space_group_name_H-M   'P 1'
#
loop_
_entity.id
_entity.type
_entity.pdbx_description
1 polymer ?
#
loop_
_entity_poly.entity_id
_entity_poly.type
_entity_poly.pdbx_seq_one_letter_code
_entity_poly.pdbx_strand_id
1 'polypeptide(L)'
;MLTHYTGMNPGDNPGNLPDPYYWWEAGAMFGALIDYWFYTGDDTWNNITMQGLTWQAGGTGTFMPSNQSRTEGNDDQAFWAFAVMSAAERNFPNPPDDQMGWLAMAQAVFNTQASRWDTETCAGGLRWQIFSFMNGYDYKNTISNGGFFNLAARLAKYTGNQTYADWAERVWDWTTETGFMSDQYEFWDGANDRLNCTEFNRIQWTYNPGVYLLGAATMYNLTNGDPAWKERTARIIEATGIFFHGEGKDIMYERACEPVDTCQIDQRGFKGFLARWMSASTQLAPFTYDMVMPKLRASAVAAAKTCVGGSKKTTCSLKWAEPKWDGRDDVGQQMSVLEVVQANLISRVEPPVTDENGGTSKGDPGAGSRPPDPRPPAITMDITTGDRAGAGILTGFCKAGVVVNEGPDYEVKVEMVPVPQPGPDDILIRLNVTGLCSSDIHLMKGDLGVPPMSSFGVRSPGHEGAGVVVKIGDNVKNFKVGDRAGIKPMMDTCGACDLCWGDKETYCSGAVLTGLAVAGTYQQYIVSPARYASPIPDGVPDEIAGPIMCSASTMYRSLVESGLKPGNWAVFPGGGGGVGIQGVQLAKGMGMRPIVVDSGAMKRELALKMGAEAFVDFAEEEDVAGAVIQIADGVGAHGVFVTAPAAYKTALSYVGNRIGAVLMCIGLAQAGVLTIGADPNVFVFRNLSVKGTLVGSRKDTAAALDFARRGILQSISEVYPIDKLPEAVKKLERGEVAGRMVVDFNM
;
A
#
# COMPACT_ATOMS: atom_id res chain seq x y z
N MET A 1 -11.29 20.70 -8.67
CA MET A 1 -11.75 19.87 -7.54
C MET A 1 -12.73 18.80 -8.01
N LEU A 2 -13.98 19.13 -8.36
CA LEU A 2 -14.99 18.12 -8.72
C LEU A 2 -14.70 17.27 -9.96
N THR A 3 -13.76 17.67 -10.81
CA THR A 3 -13.24 16.84 -11.91
C THR A 3 -12.59 15.54 -11.44
N HIS A 4 -12.22 15.42 -10.15
CA HIS A 4 -11.70 14.19 -9.56
C HIS A 4 -12.79 13.31 -8.93
N TYR A 5 -14.02 13.82 -8.78
CA TYR A 5 -15.10 13.07 -8.15
C TYR A 5 -15.85 12.22 -9.19
N THR A 6 -15.77 10.91 -9.04
CA THR A 6 -16.42 9.95 -9.93
C THR A 6 -17.69 9.35 -9.34
N GLY A 7 -17.94 9.50 -8.03
CA GLY A 7 -19.11 8.92 -7.33
C GLY A 7 -20.49 9.37 -7.81
N MET A 8 -20.57 10.28 -8.79
CA MET A 8 -21.81 10.64 -9.49
C MET A 8 -22.08 9.82 -10.75
N ASN A 9 -21.12 9.01 -11.21
CA ASN A 9 -21.28 8.20 -12.42
C ASN A 9 -22.05 6.91 -12.12
N PRO A 10 -22.85 6.40 -13.07
CA PRO A 10 -23.46 5.09 -12.95
C PRO A 10 -22.41 3.97 -12.71
N GLY A 11 -22.59 3.19 -11.64
CA GLY A 11 -21.72 2.08 -11.25
C GLY A 11 -20.61 2.45 -10.26
N ASP A 12 -20.38 3.74 -10.01
CA ASP A 12 -19.48 4.21 -8.95
C ASP A 12 -20.21 4.30 -7.59
N ASN A 13 -19.44 4.43 -6.50
CA ASN A 13 -19.97 4.58 -5.14
C ASN A 13 -20.16 6.07 -4.79
N PRO A 14 -21.39 6.55 -4.54
CA PRO A 14 -21.63 7.92 -4.09
C PRO A 14 -20.88 8.22 -2.81
N GLY A 15 -20.30 9.41 -2.74
CA GLY A 15 -19.54 9.84 -1.58
C GLY A 15 -18.14 9.23 -1.45
N ASN A 16 -17.63 8.54 -2.48
CA ASN A 16 -16.26 8.05 -2.49
C ASN A 16 -15.45 8.71 -3.61
N LEU A 17 -14.19 9.05 -3.31
CA LEU A 17 -13.20 9.46 -4.30
C LEU A 17 -12.48 8.21 -4.82
N PRO A 18 -12.02 8.19 -6.08
CA PRO A 18 -11.25 7.06 -6.62
C PRO A 18 -9.86 6.99 -5.98
N ASP A 19 -9.15 5.87 -6.18
CA ASP A 19 -7.73 5.79 -5.80
C ASP A 19 -6.94 6.97 -6.41
N PRO A 20 -5.99 7.57 -5.66
CA PRO A 20 -5.41 7.12 -4.39
C PRO A 20 -6.00 7.81 -3.14
N TYR A 21 -7.18 8.43 -3.24
CA TYR A 21 -7.73 9.24 -2.16
C TYR A 21 -8.36 8.37 -1.07
N TYR A 22 -8.14 8.73 0.19
CA TYR A 22 -8.80 8.06 1.30
C TYR A 22 -10.24 8.54 1.47
N TRP A 23 -11.06 7.70 2.08
CA TRP A 23 -12.50 7.92 2.22
C TRP A 23 -12.86 9.24 2.92
N TRP A 24 -12.09 9.65 3.93
CA TRP A 24 -12.32 10.90 4.65
C TRP A 24 -12.13 12.17 3.80
N GLU A 25 -11.27 12.12 2.77
CA GLU A 25 -11.06 13.26 1.87
C GLU A 25 -12.35 13.62 1.11
N ALA A 26 -13.20 12.62 0.84
CA ALA A 26 -14.51 12.86 0.25
C ALA A 26 -15.42 13.63 1.22
N GLY A 27 -15.45 13.25 2.49
CA GLY A 27 -16.17 14.00 3.54
C GLY A 27 -15.68 15.45 3.65
N ALA A 28 -14.36 15.66 3.61
CA ALA A 28 -13.76 16.99 3.61
C ALA A 28 -14.14 17.83 2.37
N MET A 29 -14.20 17.19 1.19
CA MET A 29 -14.64 17.78 -0.08
C MET A 29 -16.12 18.18 -0.03
N PHE A 30 -17.01 17.34 0.51
CA PHE A 30 -18.41 17.70 0.67
C PHE A 30 -18.61 18.85 1.65
N GLY A 31 -17.82 18.91 2.72
CA GLY A 31 -17.74 20.09 3.58
C GLY A 31 -17.34 21.35 2.79
N ALA A 32 -16.40 21.23 1.83
CA ALA A 32 -16.02 22.35 0.98
C ALA A 32 -17.16 22.83 0.08
N LEU A 33 -17.97 21.90 -0.43
CA LEU A 33 -19.10 22.19 -1.31
C LEU A 33 -20.28 22.83 -0.57
N ILE A 34 -20.54 22.41 0.68
CA ILE A 34 -21.51 23.09 1.55
C ILE A 34 -21.07 24.53 1.79
N ASP A 35 -19.79 24.72 2.09
CA ASP A 35 -19.21 26.05 2.29
C ASP A 35 -19.29 26.90 1.02
N TYR A 36 -18.96 26.31 -0.13
CA TYR A 36 -19.06 26.94 -1.44
C TYR A 36 -20.49 27.43 -1.73
N TRP A 37 -21.49 26.56 -1.57
CA TRP A 37 -22.90 26.92 -1.76
C TRP A 37 -23.29 28.07 -0.82
N PHE A 38 -22.94 27.96 0.46
CA PHE A 38 -23.30 28.97 1.44
C PHE A 38 -22.67 30.34 1.13
N TYR A 39 -21.39 30.37 0.75
CA TYR A 39 -20.67 31.62 0.46
C TYR A 39 -21.03 32.26 -0.88
N THR A 40 -21.46 31.48 -1.87
CA THR A 40 -21.65 31.96 -3.25
C THR A 40 -23.11 32.01 -3.67
N GLY A 41 -23.98 31.25 -3.01
CA GLY A 41 -25.35 31.00 -3.44
C GLY A 41 -25.47 30.01 -4.62
N ASP A 42 -24.36 29.44 -5.11
CA ASP A 42 -24.37 28.46 -6.21
C ASP A 42 -24.77 27.07 -5.70
N ASP A 43 -25.94 26.59 -6.14
CA ASP A 43 -26.53 25.32 -5.75
C ASP A 43 -26.24 24.16 -6.72
N THR A 44 -25.39 24.38 -7.74
CA THR A 44 -25.07 23.40 -8.79
C THR A 44 -24.68 22.03 -8.24
N TRP A 45 -24.00 22.00 -7.09
CA TRP A 45 -23.43 20.77 -6.52
C TRP A 45 -24.20 20.24 -5.29
N ASN A 46 -25.33 20.84 -4.94
CA ASN A 46 -26.06 20.48 -3.72
C ASN A 46 -26.58 19.03 -3.77
N ASN A 47 -27.13 18.61 -4.91
CA ASN A 47 -27.70 17.27 -5.05
C ASN A 47 -26.64 16.16 -4.89
N ILE A 48 -25.45 16.32 -5.51
CA ILE A 48 -24.37 15.33 -5.38
C ILE A 48 -23.77 15.32 -3.96
N THR A 49 -23.77 16.49 -3.31
CA THR A 49 -23.29 16.64 -1.94
C THR A 49 -24.23 15.94 -0.96
N MET A 50 -25.54 16.19 -1.10
CA MET A 50 -26.57 15.51 -0.33
C MET A 50 -26.53 13.99 -0.54
N GLN A 51 -26.45 13.54 -1.79
CA GLN A 51 -26.37 12.11 -2.11
C GLN A 51 -25.12 11.46 -1.49
N GLY A 52 -23.95 12.09 -1.62
CA GLY A 52 -22.70 11.55 -1.07
C GLY A 52 -22.75 11.43 0.46
N LEU A 53 -23.20 12.48 1.14
CA LEU A 53 -23.32 12.49 2.61
C LEU A 53 -24.33 11.45 3.11
N THR A 54 -25.54 11.43 2.54
CA THR A 54 -26.60 10.51 2.97
C THR A 54 -26.26 9.05 2.68
N TRP A 55 -25.59 8.77 1.55
CA TRP A 55 -25.12 7.44 1.20
C TRP A 55 -24.08 6.92 2.20
N GLN A 56 -23.07 7.74 2.52
CA GLN A 56 -21.96 7.35 3.39
C GLN A 56 -22.35 7.33 4.88
N ALA A 57 -23.36 8.10 5.27
CA ALA A 57 -23.93 8.06 6.62
C ALA A 57 -24.55 6.69 6.95
N GLY A 58 -25.07 6.00 5.93
CA GLY A 58 -25.78 4.72 6.06
C GLY A 58 -27.08 4.84 6.86
N GLY A 59 -27.74 3.71 7.12
CA GLY A 59 -29.01 3.68 7.86
C GLY A 59 -28.92 4.12 9.32
N THR A 60 -27.72 4.12 9.91
CA THR A 60 -27.47 4.51 11.30
C THR A 60 -27.09 5.98 11.47
N GLY A 61 -26.72 6.67 10.38
CA GLY A 61 -26.22 8.04 10.43
C GLY A 61 -24.82 8.19 11.04
N THR A 62 -24.14 7.09 11.35
CA THR A 62 -22.90 7.09 12.13
C THR A 62 -21.66 7.32 11.29
N PHE A 63 -21.75 7.31 9.96
CA PHE A 63 -20.59 7.32 9.07
C PHE A 63 -19.60 6.20 9.44
N MET A 64 -20.12 5.00 9.66
CA MET A 64 -19.31 3.79 9.89
C MET A 64 -19.68 2.68 8.88
N PRO A 65 -19.54 2.93 7.56
CA PRO A 65 -19.95 1.96 6.57
C PRO A 65 -18.99 0.77 6.55
N SER A 66 -19.53 -0.46 6.55
CA SER A 66 -18.74 -1.67 6.72
C SER A 66 -17.64 -1.89 5.67
N ASN A 67 -17.78 -1.30 4.48
CA ASN A 67 -16.77 -1.35 3.42
C ASN A 67 -15.55 -0.47 3.69
N GLN A 68 -15.60 0.44 4.66
CA GLN A 68 -14.48 1.32 5.05
C GLN A 68 -13.78 0.85 6.33
N SER A 69 -14.16 -0.28 6.91
CA SER A 69 -13.64 -0.75 8.21
C SER A 69 -12.12 -1.00 8.27
N ARG A 70 -11.43 -1.00 7.12
CA ARG A 70 -9.95 -1.13 7.03
C ARG A 70 -9.22 0.22 6.95
N THR A 71 -9.95 1.32 6.82
CA THR A 71 -9.42 2.69 6.67
C THR A 71 -10.10 3.68 7.60
N GLU A 72 -11.04 3.25 8.45
CA GLU A 72 -11.88 4.13 9.27
C GLU A 72 -11.28 4.42 10.67
N GLY A 73 -10.69 5.60 10.80
CA GLY A 73 -10.31 6.24 12.06
C GLY A 73 -11.39 7.16 12.64
N ASN A 74 -11.19 7.58 13.89
CA ASN A 74 -12.06 8.57 14.53
C ASN A 74 -11.97 9.94 13.84
N ASP A 75 -10.79 10.28 13.31
CA ASP A 75 -10.55 11.43 12.45
C ASP A 75 -11.28 11.31 11.11
N ASP A 76 -11.22 10.15 10.45
CA ASP A 76 -11.99 9.93 9.21
C ASP A 76 -13.47 10.22 9.41
N GLN A 77 -14.05 9.61 10.46
CA GLN A 77 -15.44 9.82 10.86
C GLN A 77 -15.74 11.27 11.23
N ALA A 78 -14.79 11.98 11.87
CA ALA A 78 -14.95 13.37 12.25
C ALA A 78 -15.06 14.31 11.04
N PHE A 79 -14.32 14.06 9.95
CA PHE A 79 -14.43 14.88 8.74
C PHE A 79 -15.82 14.79 8.08
N TRP A 80 -16.44 13.62 8.11
CA TRP A 80 -17.84 13.47 7.70
C TRP A 80 -18.80 14.21 8.64
N ALA A 81 -18.57 14.09 9.96
CA ALA A 81 -19.35 14.83 10.96
C ALA A 81 -19.24 16.35 10.78
N PHE A 82 -18.06 16.87 10.43
CA PHE A 82 -17.89 18.29 10.17
C PHE A 82 -18.73 18.77 9.01
N ALA A 83 -18.82 17.97 7.93
CA ALA A 83 -19.62 18.31 6.77
C ALA A 83 -21.11 18.40 7.14
N VAL A 84 -21.67 17.38 7.80
CA VAL A 84 -23.09 17.42 8.21
C VAL A 84 -23.37 18.45 9.32
N MET A 85 -22.43 18.69 10.22
CA MET A 85 -22.56 19.77 11.20
C MET A 85 -22.59 21.14 10.51
N SER A 86 -21.75 21.35 9.48
CA SER A 86 -21.78 22.58 8.66
C SER A 86 -23.08 22.69 7.85
N ALA A 87 -23.61 21.58 7.36
CA ALA A 87 -24.90 21.54 6.68
C ALA A 87 -26.04 22.03 7.59
N ALA A 88 -26.07 21.56 8.85
CA ALA A 88 -27.04 21.99 9.85
C ALA A 88 -26.87 23.48 10.22
N GLU A 89 -25.62 23.92 10.45
CA GLU A 89 -25.25 25.30 10.81
C GLU A 89 -25.51 26.33 9.71
N ARG A 90 -25.64 25.91 8.46
CA ARG A 90 -25.79 26.81 7.31
C ARG A 90 -27.13 26.66 6.59
N ASN A 91 -28.05 25.88 7.17
CA ASN A 91 -29.32 25.54 6.55
C ASN A 91 -29.15 25.00 5.11
N PHE A 92 -28.14 24.16 4.90
CA PHE A 92 -28.03 23.40 3.67
C PHE A 92 -29.33 22.59 3.47
N PRO A 93 -29.83 22.42 2.24
CA PRO A 93 -31.08 21.72 1.99
C PRO A 93 -31.16 20.41 2.78
N ASN A 94 -32.27 20.20 3.50
CA ASN A 94 -32.45 19.02 4.32
C ASN A 94 -32.58 17.76 3.44
N PRO A 95 -32.12 16.59 3.93
CA PRO A 95 -32.44 15.33 3.30
C PRO A 95 -33.95 15.11 3.22
N PRO A 96 -34.41 14.19 2.35
CA PRO A 96 -35.79 13.71 2.36
C PRO A 96 -36.25 13.28 3.77
N ASP A 97 -37.54 13.46 4.09
CA ASP A 97 -38.10 13.20 5.43
C ASP A 97 -37.97 11.73 5.91
N ASP A 98 -37.74 10.79 5.00
CA ASP A 98 -37.48 9.37 5.28
C ASP A 98 -36.00 9.07 5.59
N GLN A 99 -35.13 10.09 5.53
CA GLN A 99 -33.72 10.01 5.88
C GLN A 99 -33.41 10.82 7.14
N MET A 100 -32.28 10.48 7.77
CA MET A 100 -31.82 11.17 8.97
C MET A 100 -31.41 12.62 8.66
N GLY A 101 -31.73 13.57 9.54
CA GLY A 101 -31.31 14.97 9.40
C GLY A 101 -29.80 15.16 9.65
N TRP A 102 -29.23 16.25 9.13
CA TRP A 102 -27.80 16.56 9.27
C TRP A 102 -27.33 16.63 10.74
N LEU A 103 -28.11 17.29 11.58
CA LEU A 103 -27.89 17.39 13.02
C LEU A 103 -27.91 16.00 13.68
N ALA A 104 -28.89 15.16 13.34
CA ALA A 104 -28.97 13.80 13.86
C ALA A 104 -27.74 12.94 13.46
N MET A 105 -27.23 13.08 12.23
CA MET A 105 -25.99 12.41 11.82
C MET A 105 -24.76 12.93 12.60
N ALA A 106 -24.66 14.24 12.84
CA ALA A 106 -23.61 14.83 13.67
C ALA A 106 -23.67 14.30 15.13
N GLN A 107 -24.87 14.23 15.70
CA GLN A 107 -25.11 13.64 17.02
C GLN A 107 -24.78 12.15 17.07
N ALA A 108 -25.06 11.40 15.99
CA ALA A 108 -24.70 9.99 15.87
C ALA A 108 -23.18 9.79 15.96
N VAL A 109 -22.41 10.57 15.19
CA VAL A 109 -20.94 10.50 15.25
C VAL A 109 -20.45 10.86 16.64
N PHE A 110 -20.93 11.96 17.23
CA PHE A 110 -20.56 12.35 18.59
C PHE A 110 -20.82 11.22 19.59
N ASN A 111 -22.02 10.62 19.58
CA ASN A 111 -22.40 9.58 20.54
C ASN A 111 -21.52 8.33 20.39
N THR A 112 -21.21 7.93 19.15
CA THR A 112 -20.28 6.81 18.91
C THR A 112 -18.86 7.14 19.35
N GLN A 113 -18.35 8.35 19.13
CA GLN A 113 -17.03 8.78 19.60
C GLN A 113 -16.96 8.86 21.12
N ALA A 114 -17.94 9.48 21.77
CA ALA A 114 -18.05 9.56 23.22
C ALA A 114 -18.01 8.17 23.88
N SER A 115 -18.66 7.17 23.28
CA SER A 115 -18.66 5.79 23.77
C SER A 115 -17.29 5.08 23.67
N ARG A 116 -16.38 5.59 22.82
CA ARG A 116 -15.03 5.05 22.58
C ARG A 116 -13.95 5.83 23.31
N TRP A 117 -14.30 6.81 24.13
CA TRP A 117 -13.35 7.52 24.98
C TRP A 117 -12.64 6.53 25.91
N ASP A 118 -11.35 6.33 25.69
CA ASP A 118 -10.57 5.29 26.37
C ASP A 118 -9.96 5.85 27.66
N THR A 119 -10.54 5.48 28.80
CA THR A 119 -10.07 5.87 30.14
C THR A 119 -8.98 4.97 30.70
N GLU A 120 -8.60 3.88 30.01
CA GLU A 120 -7.64 2.89 30.52
C GLU A 120 -6.19 3.34 30.31
N THR A 121 -5.90 4.02 29.19
CA THR A 121 -4.55 4.51 28.85
C THR A 121 -4.52 6.02 28.68
N CYS A 122 -3.37 6.64 29.00
CA CYS A 122 -3.15 8.07 28.82
C CYS A 122 -4.19 8.98 29.52
N ALA A 123 -4.78 8.51 30.63
CA ALA A 123 -5.81 9.23 31.38
C ALA A 123 -7.07 9.64 30.56
N GLY A 124 -7.34 9.00 29.43
CA GLY A 124 -8.41 9.40 28.52
C GLY A 124 -7.97 9.41 27.05
N GLY A 125 -8.81 9.99 26.21
CA GLY A 125 -8.50 10.26 24.80
C GLY A 125 -9.02 9.18 23.87
N LEU A 126 -9.43 9.61 22.68
CA LEU A 126 -9.69 8.73 21.54
C LEU A 126 -8.37 8.22 20.95
N ARG A 127 -8.38 6.95 20.57
CA ARG A 127 -7.38 6.37 19.66
C ARG A 127 -7.57 6.94 18.26
N TRP A 128 -6.52 6.86 17.45
CA TRP A 128 -6.60 7.18 16.04
C TRP A 128 -7.64 6.27 15.36
N GLN A 129 -7.41 4.96 15.43
CA GLN A 129 -8.25 3.98 14.78
C GLN A 129 -9.48 3.58 15.60
N ILE A 130 -10.57 3.24 14.91
CA ILE A 130 -11.81 2.76 15.54
C ILE A 130 -11.71 1.29 15.89
N PHE A 131 -11.16 0.48 14.98
CA PHE A 131 -11.18 -0.96 15.08
C PHE A 131 -9.84 -1.50 15.58
N SER A 132 -9.88 -2.43 16.53
CA SER A 132 -8.67 -2.93 17.23
C SER A 132 -7.71 -3.72 16.36
N PHE A 133 -8.14 -4.19 15.18
CA PHE A 133 -7.29 -4.89 14.23
C PHE A 133 -6.52 -3.95 13.29
N MET A 134 -6.75 -2.64 13.35
CA MET A 134 -6.11 -1.67 12.47
C MET A 134 -4.73 -1.26 12.98
N ASN A 135 -3.81 -1.04 12.04
CA ASN A 135 -2.51 -0.45 12.35
C ASN A 135 -2.70 0.97 12.87
N GLY A 136 -2.07 1.30 14.01
CA GLY A 136 -2.23 2.60 14.67
C GLY A 136 -3.38 2.66 15.69
N TYR A 137 -4.04 1.54 16.00
CA TYR A 137 -5.01 1.49 17.11
C TYR A 137 -4.37 1.81 18.48
N ASP A 138 -3.08 1.53 18.64
CA ASP A 138 -2.28 1.90 19.82
C ASP A 138 -1.73 3.34 19.76
N TYR A 139 -2.15 4.15 18.78
CA TYR A 139 -1.77 5.55 18.66
C TYR A 139 -2.95 6.44 19.03
N LYS A 140 -2.78 7.34 20.00
CA LYS A 140 -3.72 8.45 20.25
C LYS A 140 -3.16 9.66 19.54
N ASN A 141 -3.93 10.29 18.66
CA ASN A 141 -3.48 11.44 17.87
C ASN A 141 -4.32 12.69 18.16
N THR A 142 -3.76 13.85 17.82
CA THR A 142 -4.38 15.14 18.06
C THR A 142 -5.60 15.36 17.16
N ILE A 143 -5.58 14.88 15.92
CA ILE A 143 -6.69 15.12 15.00
C ILE A 143 -7.99 14.42 15.40
N SER A 144 -7.94 13.16 15.89
CA SER A 144 -9.14 12.46 16.36
C SER A 144 -9.76 13.15 17.58
N ASN A 145 -8.91 13.56 18.53
CA ASN A 145 -9.37 14.24 19.75
C ASN A 145 -9.82 15.68 19.47
N GLY A 146 -9.06 16.43 18.67
CA GLY A 146 -9.44 17.77 18.23
C GLY A 146 -10.73 17.78 17.43
N GLY A 147 -10.95 16.76 16.61
CA GLY A 147 -12.20 16.61 15.89
C GLY A 147 -13.40 16.34 16.79
N PHE A 148 -13.24 15.46 17.78
CA PHE A 148 -14.27 15.23 18.78
C PHE A 148 -14.56 16.49 19.61
N PHE A 149 -13.52 17.24 20.03
CA PHE A 149 -13.65 18.54 20.70
C PHE A 149 -14.44 19.55 19.86
N ASN A 150 -14.06 19.73 18.58
CA ASN A 150 -14.71 20.68 17.69
C ASN A 150 -16.18 20.31 17.43
N LEU A 151 -16.47 19.02 17.21
CA LEU A 151 -17.84 18.54 17.04
C LEU A 151 -18.67 18.76 18.32
N ALA A 152 -18.12 18.45 19.49
CA ALA A 152 -18.77 18.67 20.78
C ALA A 152 -19.11 20.16 21.01
N ALA A 153 -18.15 21.06 20.79
CA ALA A 153 -18.37 22.50 20.95
C ALA A 153 -19.47 23.03 20.01
N ARG A 154 -19.45 22.58 18.75
CA ARG A 154 -20.46 22.96 17.73
C ARG A 154 -21.84 22.43 18.06
N LEU A 155 -21.96 21.17 18.46
CA LEU A 155 -23.23 20.60 18.93
C LEU A 155 -23.76 21.31 20.18
N ALA A 156 -22.88 21.66 21.12
CA ALA A 156 -23.27 22.44 22.30
C ALA A 156 -23.85 23.80 21.91
N LYS A 157 -23.19 24.52 20.98
CA LYS A 157 -23.67 25.81 20.48
C LYS A 157 -24.97 25.69 19.70
N TYR A 158 -25.11 24.67 18.85
CA TYR A 158 -26.29 24.49 18.03
C TYR A 158 -27.52 24.12 18.86
N THR A 159 -27.36 23.20 19.81
CA THR A 159 -28.49 22.58 20.54
C THR A 159 -28.75 23.21 21.90
N GLY A 160 -27.81 24.00 22.44
CA GLY A 160 -27.85 24.49 23.83
C GLY A 160 -27.68 23.39 24.88
N ASN A 161 -27.32 22.16 24.49
CA ASN A 161 -27.20 21.04 25.41
C ASN A 161 -25.84 21.02 26.12
N GLN A 162 -25.89 21.15 27.44
CA GLN A 162 -24.71 21.21 28.32
C GLN A 162 -23.81 19.96 28.23
N THR A 163 -24.35 18.77 27.96
CA THR A 163 -23.53 17.55 27.88
C THR A 163 -22.47 17.64 26.79
N TYR A 164 -22.78 18.27 25.66
CA TYR A 164 -21.78 18.49 24.61
C TYR A 164 -20.69 19.47 25.05
N ALA A 165 -21.06 20.53 25.79
CA ALA A 165 -20.08 21.48 26.35
C ALA A 165 -19.16 20.81 27.37
N ASP A 166 -19.69 19.97 28.25
CA ASP A 166 -18.90 19.22 29.24
C ASP A 166 -17.89 18.28 28.57
N TRP A 167 -18.27 17.65 27.45
CA TRP A 167 -17.35 16.84 26.65
C TRP A 167 -16.29 17.69 25.96
N ALA A 168 -16.65 18.87 25.44
CA ALA A 168 -15.69 19.79 24.84
C ALA A 168 -14.63 20.24 25.88
N GLU A 169 -15.06 20.61 27.09
CA GLU A 169 -14.14 20.93 28.20
C GLU A 169 -13.27 19.74 28.57
N ARG A 170 -13.85 18.54 28.72
CA ARG A 170 -13.10 17.32 29.02
C ARG A 170 -11.98 17.05 28.01
N VAL A 171 -12.26 17.18 26.71
CA VAL A 171 -11.26 16.91 25.68
C VAL A 171 -10.19 17.99 25.64
N TRP A 172 -10.57 19.26 25.86
CA TRP A 172 -9.62 20.36 25.99
C TRP A 172 -8.64 20.13 27.14
N ASP A 173 -9.18 19.83 28.33
CA ASP A 173 -8.39 19.59 29.54
C ASP A 173 -7.49 18.38 29.34
N TRP A 174 -8.01 17.27 28.81
CA TRP A 174 -7.21 16.08 28.50
C TRP A 174 -6.05 16.41 27.55
N THR A 175 -6.30 17.15 26.46
CA THR A 175 -5.27 17.52 25.47
C THR A 175 -4.14 18.32 26.12
N THR A 176 -4.50 19.22 27.04
CA THR A 176 -3.56 20.09 27.75
C THR A 176 -2.77 19.30 28.81
N GLU A 177 -3.47 18.57 29.67
CA GLU A 177 -2.88 17.85 30.82
C GLU A 177 -1.99 16.69 30.40
N THR A 178 -2.33 16.00 29.31
CA THR A 178 -1.50 14.92 28.78
C THR A 178 -0.28 15.41 28.02
N GLY A 179 -0.27 16.66 27.56
CA GLY A 179 0.87 17.28 26.86
C GLY A 179 0.83 17.14 25.34
N PHE A 180 -0.31 16.78 24.74
CA PHE A 180 -0.52 16.85 23.28
C PHE A 180 -0.47 18.29 22.76
N MET A 181 -0.74 19.26 23.63
CA MET A 181 -0.52 20.69 23.39
C MET A 181 0.56 21.22 24.35
N SER A 182 1.51 22.00 23.84
CA SER A 182 2.51 22.69 24.66
C SER A 182 1.95 23.95 25.35
N ASP A 183 2.68 24.49 26.33
CA ASP A 183 2.34 25.78 26.96
C ASP A 183 2.34 26.96 25.95
N GLN A 184 2.94 26.78 24.78
CA GLN A 184 2.96 27.74 23.68
C GLN A 184 1.86 27.47 22.64
N TYR A 185 0.90 26.58 22.96
CA TYR A 185 -0.19 26.18 22.07
C TYR A 185 0.29 25.52 20.78
N GLU A 186 1.45 24.86 20.83
CA GLU A 186 1.91 23.98 19.74
C GLU A 186 1.23 22.62 19.89
N PHE A 187 0.58 22.15 18.84
CA PHE A 187 -0.13 20.87 18.83
C PHE A 187 0.73 19.80 18.18
N TRP A 188 1.14 18.81 18.96
CA TRP A 188 1.90 17.65 18.47
C TRP A 188 1.00 16.72 17.64
N ASP A 189 1.57 15.76 16.93
CA ASP A 189 0.80 14.85 16.07
C ASP A 189 0.08 13.78 16.90
N GLY A 190 0.80 13.16 17.84
CA GLY A 190 0.24 12.14 18.72
C GLY A 190 1.27 11.39 19.53
N ALA A 191 0.83 10.34 20.22
CA ALA A 191 1.67 9.48 21.06
C ALA A 191 1.14 8.05 21.11
N ASN A 192 2.04 7.08 21.34
CA ASN A 192 1.66 5.68 21.50
C ASN A 192 1.14 5.43 22.93
N ASP A 193 -0.03 4.79 23.02
CA ASP A 193 -0.73 4.58 24.28
C ASP A 193 -0.08 3.49 25.16
N ARG A 194 0.66 2.56 24.57
CA ARG A 194 1.46 1.55 25.29
C ARG A 194 2.62 2.17 26.06
N LEU A 195 3.04 3.37 25.67
CA LEU A 195 4.01 4.20 26.39
C LEU A 195 3.33 5.23 27.29
N ASN A 196 2.04 5.03 27.58
CA ASN A 196 1.19 5.93 28.35
C ASN A 196 1.23 7.38 27.85
N CYS A 197 1.35 7.55 26.52
CA CYS A 197 1.44 8.85 25.86
C CYS A 197 2.55 9.77 26.41
N THR A 198 3.68 9.21 26.83
CA THR A 198 4.81 9.99 27.36
C THR A 198 5.81 10.43 26.29
N GLU A 199 5.79 9.80 25.12
CA GLU A 199 6.66 10.11 23.98
C GLU A 199 5.84 10.61 22.78
N PHE A 200 6.03 11.88 22.43
CA PHE A 200 5.24 12.56 21.40
C PHE A 200 5.95 12.59 20.06
N ASN A 201 5.19 12.27 19.01
CA ASN A 201 5.53 12.70 17.66
C ASN A 201 5.29 14.22 17.56
N ARG A 202 6.37 14.99 17.50
CA ARG A 202 6.32 16.46 17.50
C ARG A 202 6.19 17.09 16.12
N ILE A 203 5.86 16.30 15.10
CA ILE A 203 5.50 16.86 13.79
C ILE A 203 4.26 17.74 13.97
N GLN A 204 4.30 18.94 13.40
CA GLN A 204 3.20 19.91 13.47
C GLN A 204 2.57 20.02 12.08
N TRP A 205 1.27 19.79 12.02
CA TRP A 205 0.43 19.84 10.82
C TRP A 205 -0.56 20.99 10.94
N THR A 206 -0.87 21.69 9.85
CA THR A 206 -1.73 22.89 9.91
C THR A 206 -3.13 22.62 10.45
N TYR A 207 -3.68 21.43 10.16
CA TYR A 207 -5.03 21.04 10.54
C TYR A 207 -5.22 20.82 12.06
N ASN A 208 -4.16 20.46 12.82
CA ASN A 208 -4.24 20.17 14.24
C ASN A 208 -4.62 21.43 15.05
N PRO A 209 -3.90 22.55 14.99
CA PRO A 209 -4.35 23.77 15.65
C PRO A 209 -5.63 24.32 15.03
N GLY A 210 -5.85 24.11 13.72
CA GLY A 210 -7.06 24.59 13.04
C GLY A 210 -8.36 23.99 13.60
N VAL A 211 -8.37 22.67 13.88
CA VAL A 211 -9.58 22.01 14.41
C VAL A 211 -9.89 22.48 15.84
N TYR A 212 -8.86 22.70 16.67
CA TYR A 212 -9.03 23.27 18.01
C TYR A 212 -9.40 24.76 17.97
N LEU A 213 -8.94 25.51 16.96
CA LEU A 213 -9.28 26.93 16.81
C LEU A 213 -10.79 27.14 16.64
N LEU A 214 -11.44 26.34 15.79
CA LEU A 214 -12.88 26.45 15.60
C LEU A 214 -13.65 26.03 16.85
N GLY A 215 -13.24 24.93 17.49
CA GLY A 215 -13.84 24.50 18.76
C GLY A 215 -13.73 25.56 19.86
N ALA A 216 -12.54 26.15 20.05
CA ALA A 216 -12.30 27.18 21.06
C ALA A 216 -13.08 28.48 20.78
N ALA A 217 -13.14 28.92 19.51
CA ALA A 217 -13.95 30.07 19.11
C ALA A 217 -15.46 29.81 19.33
N THR A 218 -15.90 28.58 19.11
CA THR A 218 -17.27 28.14 19.38
C THR A 218 -17.57 28.18 20.88
N MET A 219 -16.68 27.66 21.72
CA MET A 219 -16.82 27.70 23.18
C MET A 219 -16.79 29.14 23.72
N TYR A 220 -15.93 30.03 23.18
CA TYR A 220 -15.95 31.46 23.48
C TYR A 220 -17.31 32.08 23.19
N ASN A 221 -17.92 31.76 22.04
CA ASN A 221 -19.24 32.26 21.67
C ASN A 221 -20.35 31.70 22.55
N LEU A 222 -20.33 30.39 22.82
CA LEU A 222 -21.30 29.69 23.68
C LEU A 222 -21.30 30.25 25.10
N THR A 223 -20.12 30.55 25.64
CA THR A 223 -19.92 31.05 27.01
C THR A 223 -20.04 32.57 27.12
N ASN A 224 -20.59 33.25 26.10
CA ASN A 224 -20.79 34.70 26.08
C ASN A 224 -19.51 35.51 26.32
N GLY A 225 -18.40 35.04 25.77
CA GLY A 225 -17.14 35.77 25.74
C GLY A 225 -16.21 35.49 26.92
N ASP A 226 -16.25 34.29 27.49
CA ASP A 226 -15.40 33.87 28.60
C ASP A 226 -13.91 34.24 28.37
N PRO A 227 -13.23 34.86 29.35
CA PRO A 227 -11.84 35.28 29.20
C PRO A 227 -10.86 34.13 28.90
N ALA A 228 -11.07 32.94 29.45
CA ALA A 228 -10.17 31.81 29.20
C ALA A 228 -10.33 31.30 27.77
N TRP A 229 -11.56 31.12 27.29
CA TRP A 229 -11.80 30.76 25.88
C TRP A 229 -11.35 31.84 24.90
N LYS A 230 -11.42 33.12 25.29
CA LYS A 230 -10.85 34.24 24.52
C LYS A 230 -9.34 34.11 24.38
N GLU A 231 -8.64 33.88 25.48
CA GLU A 231 -7.18 33.69 25.49
C GLU A 231 -6.79 32.46 24.66
N ARG A 232 -7.42 31.31 24.91
CA ARG A 232 -7.18 30.06 24.18
C ARG A 232 -7.31 30.27 22.67
N THR A 233 -8.39 30.91 22.23
CA THR A 233 -8.63 31.21 20.80
C THR A 233 -7.52 32.11 20.21
N ALA A 234 -7.14 33.18 20.92
CA ALA A 234 -6.09 34.09 20.47
C ALA A 234 -4.72 33.38 20.36
N ARG A 235 -4.38 32.58 21.37
CA ARG A 235 -3.09 31.88 21.47
C ARG A 235 -2.94 30.80 20.40
N ILE A 236 -4.02 30.09 20.06
CA ILE A 236 -3.99 29.14 18.94
C ILE A 236 -3.65 29.88 17.63
N ILE A 237 -4.29 31.04 17.36
CA ILE A 237 -3.99 31.84 16.15
C ILE A 237 -2.52 32.28 16.14
N GLU A 238 -2.01 32.76 17.27
CA GLU A 238 -0.58 33.13 17.41
C GLU A 238 0.34 31.95 17.08
N ALA A 239 0.06 30.76 17.63
CA ALA A 239 0.83 29.55 17.41
C ALA A 239 0.82 29.09 15.93
N THR A 240 -0.28 29.33 15.20
CA THR A 240 -0.33 29.03 13.75
C THR A 240 0.66 29.83 12.92
N GLY A 241 1.29 30.88 13.47
CA GLY A 241 2.28 31.71 12.78
C GLY A 241 3.44 30.93 12.14
N ILE A 242 3.78 29.74 12.66
CA ILE A 242 4.81 28.87 12.09
C ILE A 242 4.45 28.30 10.71
N PHE A 243 3.16 28.29 10.36
CA PHE A 243 2.64 27.78 9.08
C PHE A 243 2.51 28.88 8.04
N PHE A 244 3.10 30.05 8.27
CA PHE A 244 3.13 31.14 7.31
C PHE A 244 4.57 31.54 6.96
N HIS A 245 4.84 31.65 5.66
CA HIS A 245 6.16 32.00 5.12
C HIS A 245 6.04 33.02 3.98
N GLY A 246 7.14 33.23 3.24
CA GLY A 246 7.23 34.21 2.16
C GLY A 246 7.59 35.62 2.65
N GLU A 247 7.60 36.58 1.72
CA GLU A 247 7.81 37.99 2.02
C GLU A 247 6.63 38.50 2.87
N GLY A 248 6.91 38.89 4.12
CA GLY A 248 5.88 39.26 5.11
C GLY A 248 5.43 38.12 6.05
N LYS A 249 5.81 36.85 5.80
CA LYS A 249 5.37 35.66 6.58
C LYS A 249 3.85 35.52 6.68
N ASP A 250 3.17 35.65 5.54
CA ASP A 250 1.70 35.64 5.44
C ASP A 250 1.14 34.60 4.45
N ILE A 251 1.99 33.78 3.81
CA ILE A 251 1.55 32.74 2.88
C ILE A 251 1.55 31.39 3.58
N MET A 252 0.40 30.72 3.60
CA MET A 252 0.22 29.44 4.29
C MET A 252 0.95 28.28 3.58
N TYR A 253 1.64 27.45 4.36
CA TYR A 253 2.36 26.27 3.86
C TYR A 253 2.38 25.13 4.87
N GLU A 254 2.59 23.91 4.37
CA GLU A 254 2.79 22.75 5.24
C GLU A 254 4.24 22.60 5.68
N ARG A 255 4.56 23.08 6.88
CA ARG A 255 5.92 23.18 7.39
C ARG A 255 6.68 21.86 7.38
N ALA A 256 6.01 20.76 7.70
CA ALA A 256 6.65 19.46 7.87
C ALA A 256 7.10 18.82 6.55
N CYS A 257 6.40 19.10 5.44
CA CYS A 257 6.56 18.33 4.21
C CYS A 257 6.73 19.19 2.95
N GLU A 258 6.19 20.40 2.92
CA GLU A 258 6.19 21.26 1.72
C GLU A 258 7.62 21.73 1.33
N PRO A 259 8.49 22.15 2.29
CA PRO A 259 9.85 22.58 1.94
C PRO A 259 10.75 21.49 1.36
N VAL A 260 10.45 20.21 1.63
CA VAL A 260 11.26 19.05 1.22
C VAL A 260 10.54 18.14 0.22
N ASP A 261 9.38 18.58 -0.31
CA ASP A 261 8.60 17.88 -1.33
C ASP A 261 8.10 16.47 -0.95
N THR A 262 7.83 16.23 0.34
CA THR A 262 7.40 14.92 0.87
C THR A 262 5.92 14.82 1.23
N CYS A 263 5.12 15.87 0.97
CA CYS A 263 3.70 15.86 1.35
C CYS A 263 2.93 14.74 0.64
N GLN A 264 2.28 13.87 1.41
CA GLN A 264 1.44 12.77 0.95
C GLN A 264 0.02 13.24 0.59
N ILE A 265 -0.82 12.31 0.09
CA ILE A 265 -2.17 12.61 -0.42
C ILE A 265 -2.99 13.43 0.58
N ASP A 266 -3.04 12.98 1.84
CA ASP A 266 -3.75 13.66 2.94
C ASP A 266 -3.24 15.08 3.19
N GLN A 267 -1.91 15.19 3.34
CA GLN A 267 -1.23 16.41 3.78
C GLN A 267 -1.40 17.57 2.80
N ARG A 268 -1.73 17.26 1.53
CA ARG A 268 -1.98 18.29 0.51
C ARG A 268 -3.32 19.00 0.69
N GLY A 269 -4.23 18.47 1.51
CA GLY A 269 -5.50 19.11 1.90
C GLY A 269 -5.44 19.94 3.19
N PHE A 270 -4.47 19.69 4.06
CA PHE A 270 -4.49 20.16 5.46
C PHE A 270 -4.60 21.69 5.61
N LYS A 271 -3.82 22.43 4.81
CA LYS A 271 -3.83 23.89 4.88
C LYS A 271 -5.13 24.52 4.37
N GLY A 272 -5.86 23.82 3.50
CA GLY A 272 -7.24 24.15 3.17
C GLY A 272 -8.15 24.16 4.39
N PHE A 273 -8.05 23.12 5.24
CA PHE A 273 -8.87 23.00 6.44
C PHE A 273 -8.52 24.06 7.48
N LEU A 274 -7.23 24.36 7.64
CA LEU A 274 -6.80 25.49 8.47
C LEU A 274 -7.44 26.80 7.99
N ALA A 275 -7.41 27.08 6.68
CA ALA A 275 -8.05 28.28 6.13
C ALA A 275 -9.55 28.32 6.39
N ARG A 276 -10.26 27.20 6.19
CA ARG A 276 -11.69 27.05 6.48
C ARG A 276 -11.99 27.39 7.94
N TRP A 277 -11.31 26.73 8.87
CA TRP A 277 -11.54 26.89 10.30
C TRP A 277 -11.12 28.25 10.84
N MET A 278 -10.00 28.82 10.38
CA MET A 278 -9.60 30.19 10.71
C MET A 278 -10.69 31.19 10.30
N SER A 279 -11.24 31.07 9.09
CA SER A 279 -12.29 31.98 8.61
C SER A 279 -13.57 31.84 9.44
N ALA A 280 -14.05 30.62 9.67
CA ALA A 280 -15.25 30.35 10.46
C ALA A 280 -15.13 30.88 11.91
N SER A 281 -13.94 30.77 12.52
CA SER A 281 -13.68 31.31 13.86
C SER A 281 -13.86 32.83 13.93
N THR A 282 -13.72 33.57 12.82
CA THR A 282 -13.96 35.02 12.82
C THR A 282 -15.43 35.40 13.01
N GLN A 283 -16.38 34.52 12.68
CA GLN A 283 -17.81 34.76 12.95
C GLN A 283 -18.15 34.46 14.41
N LEU A 284 -17.53 33.42 14.99
CA LEU A 284 -17.81 32.99 16.37
C LEU A 284 -17.04 33.83 17.40
N ALA A 285 -15.84 34.27 17.05
CA ALA A 285 -14.98 35.12 17.86
C ALA A 285 -14.54 36.36 17.06
N PRO A 286 -15.39 37.39 16.90
CA PRO A 286 -15.13 38.53 16.01
C PRO A 286 -13.83 39.30 16.27
N PHE A 287 -13.30 39.27 17.50
CA PHE A 287 -12.02 39.90 17.84
C PHE A 287 -10.82 39.29 17.07
N THR A 288 -10.98 38.10 16.51
CA THR A 288 -9.93 37.40 15.75
C THR A 288 -9.84 37.85 14.29
N TYR A 289 -10.83 38.61 13.78
CA TYR A 289 -10.94 38.96 12.37
C TYR A 289 -9.66 39.62 11.83
N ASP A 290 -9.14 40.61 12.54
CA ASP A 290 -7.93 41.36 12.14
C ASP A 290 -6.64 40.54 12.30
N MET A 291 -6.66 39.46 13.09
CA MET A 291 -5.54 38.53 13.23
C MET A 291 -5.49 37.53 12.06
N VAL A 292 -6.67 37.13 11.58
CA VAL A 292 -6.85 36.03 10.61
C VAL A 292 -6.90 36.52 9.17
N MET A 293 -7.75 37.49 8.87
CA MET A 293 -8.10 37.82 7.49
C MET A 293 -6.95 38.38 6.65
N PRO A 294 -5.98 39.15 7.19
CA PRO A 294 -4.79 39.54 6.42
C PRO A 294 -4.02 38.32 5.88
N LYS A 295 -3.87 37.27 6.69
CA LYS A 295 -3.14 36.05 6.31
C LYS A 295 -3.90 35.22 5.27
N LEU A 296 -5.22 35.09 5.44
CA LEU A 296 -6.07 34.38 4.46
C LEU A 296 -6.12 35.11 3.11
N ARG A 297 -6.18 36.46 3.11
CA ARG A 297 -6.13 37.27 1.88
C ARG A 297 -4.80 37.11 1.15
N ALA A 298 -3.68 37.22 1.86
CA ALA A 298 -2.35 37.03 1.29
C ALA A 298 -2.18 35.62 0.71
N SER A 299 -2.58 34.60 1.47
CA SER A 299 -2.54 33.21 1.05
C SER A 299 -3.43 32.94 -0.17
N ALA A 300 -4.64 33.50 -0.24
CA ALA A 300 -5.54 33.35 -1.38
C ALA A 300 -4.97 33.96 -2.67
N VAL A 301 -4.38 35.16 -2.57
CA VAL A 301 -3.70 35.80 -3.71
C VAL A 301 -2.52 34.95 -4.19
N ALA A 302 -1.74 34.39 -3.27
CA ALA A 302 -0.60 33.52 -3.58
C ALA A 302 -1.08 32.21 -4.24
N ALA A 303 -2.07 31.54 -3.65
CA ALA A 303 -2.67 30.31 -4.15
C ALA A 303 -3.21 30.49 -5.58
N ALA A 304 -4.00 31.55 -5.82
CA ALA A 304 -4.57 31.85 -7.12
C ALA A 304 -3.49 32.04 -8.21
N LYS A 305 -2.33 32.60 -7.88
CA LYS A 305 -1.20 32.75 -8.83
C LYS A 305 -0.57 31.41 -9.24
N THR A 306 -0.77 30.34 -8.48
CA THR A 306 -0.27 29.00 -8.82
C THR A 306 -1.18 28.23 -9.77
N CYS A 307 -2.43 28.68 -9.94
CA CYS A 307 -3.46 28.03 -10.77
C CYS A 307 -3.24 28.23 -12.27
N VAL A 308 -2.08 27.78 -12.76
CA VAL A 308 -1.64 27.95 -14.15
C VAL A 308 -1.37 26.61 -14.86
N GLY A 309 -1.62 25.49 -14.16
CA GLY A 309 -1.35 24.13 -14.62
C GLY A 309 -2.49 23.46 -15.38
N GLY A 310 -2.20 22.28 -15.93
CA GLY A 310 -3.18 21.45 -16.65
C GLY A 310 -3.56 21.99 -18.04
N SER A 311 -4.35 21.21 -18.78
CA SER A 311 -4.76 21.54 -20.16
C SER A 311 -5.58 22.84 -20.26
N LYS A 312 -6.31 23.18 -19.19
CA LYS A 312 -7.12 24.39 -19.09
C LYS A 312 -6.39 25.58 -18.46
N LYS A 313 -5.15 25.43 -18.00
CA LYS A 313 -4.40 26.44 -17.22
C LYS A 313 -5.15 26.91 -15.98
N THR A 314 -5.75 25.97 -15.26
CA THR A 314 -6.55 26.23 -14.04
C THR A 314 -6.20 25.30 -12.89
N THR A 315 -5.31 24.32 -13.08
CA THR A 315 -4.86 23.43 -12.01
C THR A 315 -3.89 24.19 -11.09
N CYS A 316 -4.19 24.16 -9.79
CA CYS A 316 -3.42 24.86 -8.76
C CYS A 316 -2.37 23.97 -8.09
N SER A 317 -1.30 24.58 -7.58
CA SER A 317 -0.20 23.88 -6.91
C SER A 317 -0.38 23.84 -5.40
N LEU A 318 0.39 22.97 -4.74
CA LEU A 318 0.56 23.01 -3.30
C LEU A 318 1.40 24.24 -2.89
N LYS A 319 2.50 24.53 -3.57
CA LYS A 319 3.48 25.55 -3.17
C LYS A 319 3.05 26.99 -3.49
N TRP A 320 2.26 27.61 -2.61
CA TRP A 320 1.62 28.91 -2.90
C TRP A 320 2.59 30.09 -3.01
N ALA A 321 3.73 30.04 -2.34
CA ALA A 321 4.75 31.08 -2.47
C ALA A 321 5.57 30.99 -3.78
N GLU A 322 5.43 29.90 -4.54
CA GLU A 322 6.07 29.71 -5.83
C GLU A 322 5.02 29.86 -6.93
N PRO A 323 4.97 30.96 -7.71
CA PRO A 323 3.93 31.22 -8.70
C PRO A 323 4.13 30.39 -9.98
N LYS A 324 4.19 29.06 -9.84
CA LYS A 324 4.33 28.09 -10.92
C LYS A 324 3.51 26.83 -10.60
N TRP A 325 3.18 26.09 -11.65
CA TRP A 325 2.59 24.76 -11.50
C TRP A 325 3.63 23.75 -11.02
N ASP A 326 3.31 22.94 -10.01
CA ASP A 326 4.20 21.92 -9.45
C ASP A 326 4.13 20.56 -10.17
N GLY A 327 3.32 20.47 -11.23
CA GLY A 327 3.17 19.26 -12.06
C GLY A 327 2.20 18.23 -11.51
N ARG A 328 1.49 18.52 -10.41
CA ARG A 328 0.50 17.63 -9.80
C ARG A 328 -0.92 18.14 -10.03
N ASP A 329 -1.87 17.21 -10.05
CA ASP A 329 -3.30 17.47 -10.19
C ASP A 329 -4.06 16.53 -9.25
N ASP A 330 -4.30 16.98 -8.03
CA ASP A 330 -5.00 16.19 -7.01
C ASP A 330 -6.06 16.96 -6.23
N VAL A 331 -7.01 16.23 -5.63
CA VAL A 331 -8.16 16.80 -4.93
C VAL A 331 -7.76 17.70 -3.76
N GLY A 332 -6.73 17.32 -2.98
CA GLY A 332 -6.29 18.04 -1.79
C GLY A 332 -5.75 19.43 -2.13
N GLN A 333 -4.94 19.54 -3.20
CA GLN A 333 -4.46 20.82 -3.70
C GLN A 333 -5.61 21.70 -4.19
N GLN A 334 -6.49 21.14 -5.03
CA GLN A 334 -7.59 21.92 -5.61
C GLN A 334 -8.60 22.35 -4.53
N MET A 335 -8.87 21.49 -3.55
CA MET A 335 -9.71 21.80 -2.39
C MET A 335 -9.07 22.87 -1.51
N SER A 336 -7.77 22.78 -1.23
CA SER A 336 -7.08 23.78 -0.41
C SER A 336 -7.13 25.18 -1.00
N VAL A 337 -7.01 25.29 -2.33
CA VAL A 337 -7.16 26.59 -3.01
C VAL A 337 -8.60 27.08 -2.99
N LEU A 338 -9.58 26.20 -3.21
CA LEU A 338 -10.99 26.55 -3.07
C LEU A 338 -11.28 27.12 -1.67
N GLU A 339 -10.82 26.44 -0.63
CA GLU A 339 -11.03 26.85 0.77
C GLU A 339 -10.46 28.23 1.08
N VAL A 340 -9.18 28.47 0.76
CA VAL A 340 -8.55 29.74 1.08
C VAL A 340 -9.16 30.89 0.28
N VAL A 341 -9.63 30.64 -0.95
CA VAL A 341 -10.31 31.65 -1.78
C VAL A 341 -11.69 31.96 -1.20
N GLN A 342 -12.52 30.95 -0.96
CA GLN A 342 -13.89 31.14 -0.49
C GLN A 342 -13.97 31.66 0.94
N ALA A 343 -12.97 31.36 1.79
CA ALA A 343 -12.81 31.94 3.13
C ALA A 343 -12.83 33.49 3.13
N ASN A 344 -12.48 34.14 2.03
CA ASN A 344 -12.55 35.60 1.90
C ASN A 344 -13.97 36.16 1.75
N LEU A 345 -14.98 35.29 1.60
CA LEU A 345 -16.40 35.64 1.53
C LEU A 345 -17.08 35.56 2.90
N ILE A 346 -16.38 35.15 3.96
CA ILE A 346 -16.97 34.91 5.29
C ILE A 346 -17.74 36.12 5.86
N SER A 347 -17.31 37.34 5.58
CA SER A 347 -17.98 38.56 6.05
C SER A 347 -19.19 38.98 5.21
N ARG A 348 -19.53 38.20 4.17
CA ARG A 348 -20.69 38.44 3.28
C ARG A 348 -21.86 37.50 3.57
N VAL A 349 -21.68 36.58 4.49
CA VAL A 349 -22.69 35.61 4.90
C VAL A 349 -22.95 35.73 6.40
N GLU A 350 -24.12 35.26 6.80
CA GLU A 350 -24.52 35.24 8.19
C GLU A 350 -23.71 34.22 9.01
N PRO A 351 -23.61 34.40 10.34
CA PRO A 351 -23.03 33.40 11.23
C PRO A 351 -23.83 32.08 11.24
N PRO A 352 -23.23 30.99 11.76
CA PRO A 352 -23.92 29.72 11.95
C PRO A 352 -25.24 29.84 12.72
N VAL A 353 -26.28 29.16 12.23
CA VAL A 353 -27.55 29.01 12.94
C VAL A 353 -27.46 27.94 14.04
N THR A 354 -28.47 27.93 14.91
CA THR A 354 -28.72 27.06 16.07
C THR A 354 -30.20 26.66 16.05
N ASP A 355 -30.59 25.70 16.89
CA ASP A 355 -32.00 25.31 17.05
C ASP A 355 -32.90 26.50 17.45
N GLU A 356 -32.34 27.48 18.17
CA GLU A 356 -33.10 28.64 18.65
C GLU A 356 -33.19 29.80 17.65
N ASN A 357 -32.32 29.84 16.63
CA ASN A 357 -32.19 31.01 15.74
C ASN A 357 -32.39 30.70 14.24
N GLY A 358 -33.11 29.63 13.91
CA GLY A 358 -33.54 29.33 12.54
C GLY A 358 -32.87 28.10 11.92
N GLY A 359 -32.21 27.25 12.71
CA GLY A 359 -31.79 25.92 12.31
C GLY A 359 -32.97 25.06 11.84
N THR A 360 -32.82 24.43 10.67
CA THR A 360 -33.90 23.64 10.05
C THR A 360 -33.66 22.14 10.08
N SER A 361 -32.45 21.68 10.43
CA SER A 361 -32.12 20.27 10.44
C SER A 361 -32.69 19.57 11.66
N LYS A 362 -33.39 18.44 11.46
CA LYS A 362 -33.90 17.62 12.56
C LYS A 362 -32.76 16.88 13.28
N GLY A 363 -32.73 16.97 14.61
CA GLY A 363 -31.83 16.21 15.48
C GLY A 363 -32.44 14.92 15.99
N ASP A 364 -31.59 14.04 16.51
CA ASP A 364 -31.93 12.86 17.30
C ASP A 364 -30.83 12.68 18.36
N PRO A 365 -31.05 13.11 19.62
CA PRO A 365 -30.07 12.97 20.69
C PRO A 365 -29.67 11.52 21.00
N GLY A 366 -30.50 10.55 20.60
CA GLY A 366 -30.24 9.12 20.74
C GLY A 366 -29.58 8.48 19.51
N ALA A 367 -29.37 9.23 18.42
CA ALA A 367 -28.72 8.69 17.23
C ALA A 367 -27.33 8.14 17.60
N GLY A 368 -26.97 6.96 17.10
CA GLY A 368 -25.69 6.32 17.43
C GLY A 368 -25.53 5.85 18.89
N SER A 369 -26.56 5.93 19.75
CA SER A 369 -26.46 5.52 21.17
C SER A 369 -26.34 4.00 21.40
N ARG A 370 -26.58 3.21 20.35
CA ARG A 370 -26.17 1.80 20.26
C ARG A 370 -25.16 1.72 19.11
N PRO A 371 -23.89 2.07 19.34
CA PRO A 371 -22.88 1.90 18.31
C PRO A 371 -22.93 0.45 17.83
N PRO A 372 -22.77 0.19 16.51
CA PRO A 372 -22.48 -1.16 16.05
C PRO A 372 -21.31 -1.68 16.88
N ASP A 373 -21.38 -2.92 17.35
CA ASP A 373 -20.25 -3.53 18.07
C ASP A 373 -19.01 -3.36 17.19
N PRO A 374 -17.93 -2.70 17.66
CA PRO A 374 -16.72 -2.52 16.87
C PRO A 374 -16.08 -3.88 16.53
N ARG A 375 -16.55 -4.98 17.14
CA ARG A 375 -16.24 -6.33 16.71
C ARG A 375 -17.20 -6.71 15.57
N PRO A 376 -16.69 -7.04 14.36
CA PRO A 376 -17.51 -7.55 13.28
C PRO A 376 -18.47 -8.65 13.76
N PRO A 377 -19.69 -8.78 13.21
CA PRO A 377 -20.62 -9.87 13.56
C PRO A 377 -19.99 -11.27 13.49
N ALA A 378 -18.98 -11.43 12.62
CA ALA A 378 -18.15 -12.63 12.52
C ALA A 378 -17.40 -13.01 13.82
N ILE A 379 -17.25 -12.08 14.77
CA ILE A 379 -16.55 -12.23 16.05
C ILE A 379 -17.56 -12.35 17.22
N THR A 380 -18.82 -11.93 17.04
CA THR A 380 -19.85 -11.96 18.09
C THR A 380 -20.85 -13.11 17.94
N MET A 381 -20.71 -13.96 16.91
CA MET A 381 -21.47 -15.20 16.82
C MET A 381 -20.97 -16.19 17.88
N ASP A 382 -21.88 -16.68 18.72
CA ASP A 382 -21.61 -17.88 19.51
C ASP A 382 -21.31 -19.01 18.54
N ILE A 383 -20.05 -19.47 18.53
CA ILE A 383 -19.58 -20.49 17.61
C ILE A 383 -20.32 -21.80 17.92
N THR A 384 -21.38 -22.08 17.17
CA THR A 384 -22.16 -23.30 17.32
C THR A 384 -21.36 -24.51 16.83
N THR A 385 -21.80 -25.72 17.16
CA THR A 385 -21.22 -26.94 16.55
C THR A 385 -21.33 -26.91 15.02
N GLY A 386 -22.39 -26.28 14.48
CA GLY A 386 -22.55 -26.02 13.05
C GLY A 386 -21.51 -25.04 12.51
N ASP A 387 -21.19 -23.99 13.26
CA ASP A 387 -20.15 -23.01 12.88
C ASP A 387 -18.74 -23.59 13.02
N ARG A 388 -18.48 -24.48 13.99
CA ARG A 388 -17.20 -25.22 14.09
C ARG A 388 -17.04 -26.23 12.96
N ALA A 389 -18.13 -26.88 12.55
CA ALA A 389 -18.13 -27.76 11.39
C ALA A 389 -17.98 -26.95 10.09
N GLY A 390 -18.68 -25.82 9.96
CA GLY A 390 -18.59 -24.90 8.82
C GLY A 390 -17.23 -24.24 8.71
N ALA A 391 -16.68 -23.72 9.82
CA ALA A 391 -15.31 -23.22 9.91
C ALA A 391 -14.29 -24.33 9.71
N GLY A 392 -14.54 -25.55 10.21
CA GLY A 392 -13.69 -26.72 9.96
C GLY A 392 -13.69 -27.18 8.50
N ILE A 393 -14.77 -26.95 7.76
CA ILE A 393 -14.83 -27.16 6.30
C ILE A 393 -14.17 -25.99 5.56
N LEU A 394 -14.42 -24.74 5.96
CA LEU A 394 -13.84 -23.52 5.36
C LEU A 394 -12.34 -23.33 5.66
N THR A 395 -11.84 -23.90 6.76
CA THR A 395 -10.40 -23.96 7.13
C THR A 395 -9.79 -25.32 6.85
N GLY A 396 -10.62 -26.32 6.51
CA GLY A 396 -10.19 -27.67 6.16
C GLY A 396 -9.92 -27.84 4.68
N PHE A 397 -10.39 -26.94 3.81
CA PHE A 397 -10.12 -26.96 2.37
C PHE A 397 -9.69 -25.58 1.84
N CYS A 398 -8.87 -25.57 0.80
CA CYS A 398 -8.44 -24.38 0.08
C CYS A 398 -8.39 -24.62 -1.42
N LYS A 399 -8.39 -23.54 -2.22
CA LYS A 399 -8.21 -23.66 -3.68
C LYS A 399 -6.76 -24.05 -3.99
N ALA A 400 -6.60 -24.96 -4.94
CA ALA A 400 -5.32 -25.35 -5.50
C ALA A 400 -5.40 -25.61 -7.00
N GLY A 401 -4.37 -25.21 -7.74
CA GLY A 401 -4.05 -25.70 -9.05
C GLY A 401 -3.53 -27.12 -8.98
N VAL A 402 -4.26 -28.05 -9.57
CA VAL A 402 -3.87 -29.46 -9.66
C VAL A 402 -3.66 -29.85 -11.11
N VAL A 403 -2.69 -30.73 -11.32
CA VAL A 403 -2.45 -31.37 -12.61
C VAL A 403 -3.38 -32.55 -12.75
N VAL A 404 -4.04 -32.64 -13.90
CA VAL A 404 -4.70 -33.85 -14.39
C VAL A 404 -4.02 -34.28 -15.69
N ASN A 405 -4.01 -35.58 -15.96
CA ASN A 405 -3.35 -36.17 -17.13
C ASN A 405 -1.85 -35.82 -17.24
N GLU A 406 -1.10 -35.95 -16.14
CA GLU A 406 0.36 -35.71 -16.12
C GLU A 406 1.06 -36.35 -17.33
N GLY A 407 1.96 -35.58 -17.97
CA GLY A 407 2.59 -35.95 -19.23
C GLY A 407 2.47 -34.85 -20.28
N PRO A 408 2.75 -35.15 -21.56
CA PRO A 408 2.69 -34.16 -22.65
C PRO A 408 1.35 -33.45 -22.81
N ASP A 409 0.25 -34.11 -22.43
CA ASP A 409 -1.13 -33.61 -22.53
C ASP A 409 -1.69 -33.11 -21.19
N TYR A 410 -0.82 -32.71 -20.26
CA TYR A 410 -1.22 -32.23 -18.94
C TYR A 410 -2.22 -31.08 -19.02
N GLU A 411 -3.13 -31.05 -18.05
CA GLU A 411 -4.06 -29.95 -17.86
C GLU A 411 -4.01 -29.47 -16.41
N VAL A 412 -4.01 -28.16 -16.20
CA VAL A 412 -4.11 -27.56 -14.86
C VAL A 412 -5.57 -27.20 -14.60
N LYS A 413 -6.10 -27.65 -13.46
CA LYS A 413 -7.45 -27.32 -12.98
C LYS A 413 -7.38 -26.69 -11.60
N VAL A 414 -8.33 -25.82 -11.29
CA VAL A 414 -8.49 -25.30 -9.93
C VAL A 414 -9.52 -26.16 -9.21
N GLU A 415 -9.11 -26.79 -8.12
CA GLU A 415 -9.94 -27.66 -7.27
C GLU A 415 -9.84 -27.22 -5.81
N MET A 416 -10.82 -27.61 -4.99
CA MET A 416 -10.71 -27.52 -3.53
C MET A 416 -9.96 -28.73 -3.00
N VAL A 417 -8.86 -28.51 -2.28
CA VAL A 417 -8.03 -29.55 -1.65
C VAL A 417 -7.95 -29.34 -0.15
N PRO A 418 -7.74 -30.40 0.66
CA PRO A 418 -7.60 -30.24 2.11
C PRO A 418 -6.43 -29.33 2.49
N VAL A 419 -6.61 -28.47 3.50
CA VAL A 419 -5.52 -27.68 4.08
C VAL A 419 -4.59 -28.61 4.86
N PRO A 420 -3.29 -28.66 4.52
CA PRO A 420 -2.34 -29.53 5.21
C PRO A 420 -2.13 -29.09 6.67
N GLN A 421 -1.83 -30.06 7.54
CA GLN A 421 -1.54 -29.78 8.96
C GLN A 421 -0.02 -29.84 9.19
N PRO A 422 0.58 -28.83 9.85
CA PRO A 422 2.01 -28.87 10.17
C PRO A 422 2.29 -29.90 11.27
N GLY A 423 3.42 -30.62 11.14
CA GLY A 423 3.99 -31.41 12.22
C GLY A 423 4.69 -30.55 13.27
N PRO A 424 5.32 -31.18 14.29
CA PRO A 424 5.95 -30.47 15.41
C PRO A 424 7.06 -29.49 15.02
N ASP A 425 7.78 -29.74 13.92
CA ASP A 425 8.90 -28.92 13.44
C ASP A 425 8.54 -28.06 12.23
N ASP A 426 7.26 -28.05 11.84
CA ASP A 426 6.79 -27.43 10.62
C ASP A 426 6.04 -26.12 10.89
N ILE A 427 5.93 -25.32 9.85
CA ILE A 427 5.03 -24.17 9.79
C ILE A 427 4.00 -24.39 8.68
N LEU A 428 2.79 -23.90 8.92
CA LEU A 428 1.76 -23.73 7.91
C LEU A 428 1.79 -22.29 7.42
N ILE A 429 1.97 -22.10 6.12
CA ILE A 429 2.01 -20.81 5.48
C ILE A 429 0.74 -20.64 4.65
N ARG A 430 0.01 -19.55 4.88
CA ARG A 430 -1.00 -19.06 3.93
C ARG A 430 -0.26 -18.23 2.89
N LEU A 431 -0.12 -18.77 1.69
CA LEU A 431 0.55 -18.07 0.60
C LEU A 431 -0.30 -16.86 0.20
N ASN A 432 0.36 -15.70 0.09
CA ASN A 432 -0.22 -14.53 -0.55
C ASN A 432 -0.02 -14.62 -2.06
N VAL A 433 1.16 -15.09 -2.49
CA VAL A 433 1.45 -15.27 -3.92
C VAL A 433 2.24 -16.56 -4.20
N THR A 434 2.11 -17.06 -5.42
CA THR A 434 3.03 -18.05 -6.01
C THR A 434 3.53 -17.56 -7.36
N GLY A 435 4.83 -17.77 -7.64
CA GLY A 435 5.39 -17.50 -8.95
C GLY A 435 5.16 -18.66 -9.91
N LEU A 436 4.99 -18.35 -11.20
CA LEU A 436 4.96 -19.37 -12.25
C LEU A 436 6.33 -19.50 -12.90
N CYS A 437 6.81 -20.73 -13.05
CA CYS A 437 8.12 -20.99 -13.62
C CYS A 437 8.06 -22.11 -14.67
N SER A 438 8.85 -21.99 -15.74
CA SER A 438 8.88 -23.00 -16.80
C SER A 438 9.34 -24.38 -16.29
N SER A 439 10.10 -24.44 -15.20
CA SER A 439 10.42 -25.72 -14.54
C SER A 439 9.16 -26.43 -14.05
N ASP A 440 8.13 -25.72 -13.56
CA ASP A 440 6.87 -26.35 -13.17
C ASP A 440 6.23 -27.05 -14.38
N ILE A 441 6.25 -26.41 -15.55
CA ILE A 441 5.73 -26.98 -16.80
C ILE A 441 6.47 -28.26 -17.17
N HIS A 442 7.79 -28.26 -17.07
CA HIS A 442 8.61 -29.45 -17.31
C HIS A 442 8.30 -30.59 -16.33
N LEU A 443 8.04 -30.26 -15.05
CA LEU A 443 7.59 -31.24 -14.05
C LEU A 443 6.22 -31.81 -14.40
N MET A 444 5.26 -30.96 -14.80
CA MET A 444 3.91 -31.39 -15.23
C MET A 444 3.95 -32.26 -16.49
N LYS A 445 4.92 -32.02 -17.39
CA LYS A 445 5.17 -32.83 -18.59
C LYS A 445 5.92 -34.13 -18.31
N GLY A 446 6.62 -34.22 -17.17
CA GLY A 446 7.49 -35.36 -16.85
C GLY A 446 8.68 -35.53 -17.79
N ASP A 447 9.23 -34.43 -18.33
CA ASP A 447 10.15 -34.47 -19.47
C ASP A 447 11.65 -34.27 -19.12
N LEU A 448 11.97 -34.07 -17.82
CA LEU A 448 13.34 -33.80 -17.34
C LEU A 448 14.18 -35.05 -17.02
N GLY A 449 13.62 -36.25 -17.18
CA GLY A 449 14.31 -37.50 -16.82
C GLY A 449 14.39 -37.75 -15.30
N VAL A 450 13.57 -37.04 -14.51
CA VAL A 450 13.30 -37.33 -13.10
C VAL A 450 11.99 -38.12 -12.98
N PRO A 451 11.75 -38.85 -11.88
CA PRO A 451 10.47 -39.52 -11.68
C PRO A 451 9.30 -38.52 -11.74
N PRO A 452 8.14 -38.90 -12.32
CA PRO A 452 6.98 -38.02 -12.42
C PRO A 452 6.39 -37.68 -11.04
N MET A 453 5.69 -36.55 -10.94
CA MET A 453 4.97 -36.08 -9.74
C MET A 453 4.02 -37.16 -9.20
N SER A 454 3.32 -37.88 -10.08
CA SER A 454 2.42 -38.99 -9.69
C SER A 454 3.13 -40.12 -8.94
N SER A 455 4.44 -40.32 -9.15
CA SER A 455 5.21 -41.33 -8.41
C SER A 455 5.35 -40.99 -6.92
N PHE A 456 5.16 -39.72 -6.55
CA PHE A 456 5.15 -39.23 -5.18
C PHE A 456 3.74 -38.92 -4.66
N GLY A 457 2.70 -39.18 -5.46
CA GLY A 457 1.33 -38.82 -5.13
C GLY A 457 1.06 -37.30 -5.15
N VAL A 458 1.94 -36.52 -5.78
CA VAL A 458 1.82 -35.06 -5.85
C VAL A 458 0.92 -34.67 -7.01
N ARG A 459 -0.10 -33.84 -6.71
CA ARG A 459 -1.04 -33.29 -7.71
C ARG A 459 -0.86 -31.79 -7.94
N SER A 460 -0.44 -31.04 -6.92
CA SER A 460 -0.25 -29.59 -7.01
C SER A 460 1.20 -29.27 -7.38
N PRO A 461 1.47 -28.63 -8.53
CA PRO A 461 2.79 -28.16 -8.91
C PRO A 461 3.06 -26.78 -8.27
N GLY A 462 4.11 -26.10 -8.73
CA GLY A 462 4.56 -24.81 -8.20
C GLY A 462 5.66 -25.01 -7.16
N HIS A 463 6.75 -24.26 -7.28
CA HIS A 463 7.90 -24.45 -6.41
C HIS A 463 8.42 -23.14 -5.81
N GLU A 464 7.65 -22.05 -5.92
CA GLU A 464 8.02 -20.75 -5.38
C GLU A 464 6.80 -19.95 -4.91
N GLY A 465 6.89 -19.37 -3.71
CA GLY A 465 5.80 -18.59 -3.15
C GLY A 465 6.20 -17.85 -1.88
N ALA A 466 5.37 -16.87 -1.52
CA ALA A 466 5.56 -16.04 -0.34
C ALA A 466 4.21 -15.79 0.35
N GLY A 467 4.22 -15.72 1.67
CA GLY A 467 3.03 -15.44 2.45
C GLY A 467 3.29 -15.39 3.94
N VAL A 468 2.25 -15.66 4.72
CA VAL A 468 2.24 -15.45 6.17
C VAL A 468 2.11 -16.79 6.90
N VAL A 469 2.91 -16.96 7.95
CA VAL A 469 2.82 -18.10 8.86
C VAL A 469 1.53 -18.00 9.67
N VAL A 470 0.66 -18.99 9.54
CA VAL A 470 -0.67 -19.03 10.19
C VAL A 470 -0.77 -20.11 11.29
N LYS A 471 0.15 -21.08 11.30
CA LYS A 471 0.26 -22.08 12.37
C LYS A 471 1.71 -22.58 12.44
N ILE A 472 2.16 -22.92 13.64
CA ILE A 472 3.49 -23.47 13.90
C ILE A 472 3.37 -24.75 14.72
N GLY A 473 4.32 -25.67 14.52
CA GLY A 473 4.50 -26.82 15.40
C GLY A 473 5.18 -26.45 16.72
N ASP A 474 5.04 -27.31 17.73
CA ASP A 474 5.47 -27.05 19.11
C ASP A 474 6.99 -26.82 19.27
N ASN A 475 7.79 -27.41 18.36
CA ASN A 475 9.25 -27.31 18.39
C ASN A 475 9.78 -26.09 17.64
N VAL A 476 8.94 -25.39 16.88
CA VAL A 476 9.37 -24.22 16.10
C VAL A 476 9.77 -23.08 17.03
N LYS A 477 10.98 -22.53 16.82
CA LYS A 477 11.52 -21.39 17.59
C LYS A 477 11.96 -20.21 16.72
N ASN A 478 12.16 -20.43 15.42
CA ASN A 478 12.68 -19.44 14.48
C ASN A 478 11.59 -18.71 13.67
N PHE A 479 10.32 -19.07 13.86
CA PHE A 479 9.15 -18.40 13.31
C PHE A 479 8.05 -18.29 14.37
N LYS A 480 7.25 -17.24 14.29
CA LYS A 480 5.98 -17.07 15.00
C LYS A 480 4.83 -16.87 14.02
N VAL A 481 3.61 -17.13 14.46
CA VAL A 481 2.40 -16.78 13.70
C VAL A 481 2.42 -15.27 13.40
N GLY A 482 2.12 -14.92 12.14
CA GLY A 482 2.20 -13.56 11.62
C GLY A 482 3.52 -13.23 10.90
N ASP A 483 4.59 -14.03 11.09
CA ASP A 483 5.83 -13.83 10.32
C ASP A 483 5.62 -14.12 8.83
N ARG A 484 6.43 -13.47 7.99
CA ARG A 484 6.45 -13.74 6.55
C ARG A 484 7.48 -14.79 6.20
N ALA A 485 7.08 -15.77 5.40
CA ALA A 485 7.89 -16.90 5.01
C ALA A 485 7.74 -17.21 3.51
N GLY A 486 8.85 -17.63 2.91
CA GLY A 486 8.93 -18.02 1.50
C GLY A 486 9.27 -19.49 1.30
N ILE A 487 8.69 -20.07 0.26
CA ILE A 487 8.92 -21.45 -0.19
C ILE A 487 9.78 -21.44 -1.44
N LYS A 488 10.81 -22.28 -1.44
CA LYS A 488 11.79 -22.46 -2.51
C LYS A 488 11.59 -23.79 -3.24
N PRO A 489 12.26 -23.98 -4.39
CA PRO A 489 12.23 -25.28 -5.07
C PRO A 489 12.79 -26.43 -4.24
N MET A 490 13.66 -26.15 -3.27
CA MET A 490 14.02 -27.11 -2.22
C MET A 490 13.11 -26.90 -1.01
N MET A 491 12.33 -27.92 -0.67
CA MET A 491 11.52 -27.96 0.56
C MET A 491 12.40 -28.26 1.77
N ASP A 492 13.34 -29.19 1.62
CA ASP A 492 14.18 -29.65 2.71
C ASP A 492 15.44 -30.36 2.20
N THR A 493 16.41 -30.55 3.09
CA THR A 493 17.62 -31.35 2.85
C THR A 493 17.98 -32.18 4.09
N CYS A 494 18.94 -33.09 3.97
CA CYS A 494 19.32 -33.96 5.10
C CYS A 494 20.02 -33.22 6.26
N GLY A 495 20.56 -32.02 6.02
CA GLY A 495 21.24 -31.21 7.03
C GLY A 495 22.56 -31.76 7.58
N ALA A 496 22.99 -32.95 7.13
CA ALA A 496 24.09 -33.69 7.75
C ALA A 496 25.26 -34.04 6.80
N CYS A 497 25.08 -33.94 5.48
CA CYS A 497 26.16 -34.23 4.53
C CYS A 497 27.03 -33.01 4.23
N ASP A 498 28.24 -33.22 3.72
CA ASP A 498 29.19 -32.15 3.36
C ASP A 498 28.58 -31.07 2.47
N LEU A 499 27.67 -31.46 1.54
CA LEU A 499 26.97 -30.51 0.67
C LEU A 499 26.04 -29.57 1.45
N CYS A 500 25.36 -30.08 2.49
CA CYS A 500 24.47 -29.29 3.34
C CYS A 500 25.22 -28.33 4.27
N TRP A 501 26.49 -28.63 4.57
CA TRP A 501 27.37 -27.80 5.39
C TRP A 501 28.16 -26.80 4.55
N GLY A 502 28.30 -27.08 3.26
CA GLY A 502 28.82 -26.16 2.26
C GLY A 502 27.75 -25.24 1.66
N ASP A 503 28.02 -24.78 0.45
CA ASP A 503 27.15 -23.88 -0.31
C ASP A 503 26.42 -24.60 -1.46
N LYS A 504 26.37 -25.95 -1.39
CA LYS A 504 25.82 -26.84 -2.42
C LYS A 504 24.68 -27.69 -1.88
N GLU A 505 23.94 -27.21 -0.87
CA GLU A 505 22.89 -28.01 -0.24
C GLU A 505 21.77 -28.42 -1.21
N THR A 506 21.61 -27.67 -2.31
CA THR A 506 20.63 -27.93 -3.38
C THR A 506 20.93 -29.20 -4.18
N TYR A 507 22.14 -29.76 -4.04
CA TYR A 507 22.56 -31.03 -4.64
C TYR A 507 22.56 -32.20 -3.64
N CYS A 508 22.00 -32.01 -2.45
CA CYS A 508 21.87 -33.08 -1.47
C CYS A 508 21.08 -34.26 -2.06
N SER A 509 21.60 -35.48 -1.94
CA SER A 509 20.87 -36.70 -2.37
C SER A 509 19.58 -36.95 -1.57
N GLY A 510 19.47 -36.38 -0.37
CA GLY A 510 18.26 -36.34 0.44
C GLY A 510 17.46 -35.05 0.30
N ALA A 511 17.64 -34.28 -0.77
CA ALA A 511 16.83 -33.09 -1.03
C ALA A 511 15.39 -33.48 -1.34
N VAL A 512 14.45 -32.71 -0.80
CA VAL A 512 13.01 -32.84 -1.06
C VAL A 512 12.58 -31.69 -1.95
N LEU A 513 12.04 -32.02 -3.12
CA LEU A 513 11.68 -31.04 -4.16
C LEU A 513 10.22 -30.59 -4.03
N THR A 514 10.01 -29.29 -3.88
CA THR A 514 8.68 -28.67 -3.83
C THR A 514 7.99 -28.78 -5.19
N GLY A 515 6.73 -29.20 -5.22
CA GLY A 515 5.97 -29.36 -6.47
C GLY A 515 6.34 -30.61 -7.27
N LEU A 516 7.26 -31.46 -6.76
CA LEU A 516 7.59 -32.76 -7.34
C LEU A 516 7.47 -33.90 -6.32
N ALA A 517 8.28 -33.86 -5.26
CA ALA A 517 8.32 -34.90 -4.23
C ALA A 517 7.30 -34.64 -3.11
N VAL A 518 6.91 -33.37 -2.94
CA VAL A 518 5.85 -32.93 -2.04
C VAL A 518 4.98 -31.89 -2.76
N ALA A 519 3.79 -31.62 -2.21
CA ALA A 519 2.87 -30.64 -2.77
C ALA A 519 3.53 -29.27 -2.99
N GLY A 520 3.21 -28.66 -4.12
CA GLY A 520 3.76 -27.39 -4.56
C GLY A 520 3.00 -26.16 -4.06
N THR A 521 3.37 -25.00 -4.59
CA THR A 521 2.88 -23.68 -4.17
C THR A 521 1.66 -23.18 -4.94
N TYR A 522 1.16 -23.92 -5.93
CA TYR A 522 -0.09 -23.56 -6.63
C TYR A 522 -1.34 -23.77 -5.77
N GLN A 523 -1.23 -23.68 -4.45
CA GLN A 523 -2.30 -23.85 -3.47
C GLN A 523 -2.20 -22.77 -2.41
N GLN A 524 -3.34 -22.35 -1.85
CA GLN A 524 -3.36 -21.22 -0.91
C GLN A 524 -2.64 -21.50 0.42
N TYR A 525 -2.47 -22.77 0.79
CA TYR A 525 -1.81 -23.18 2.03
C TYR A 525 -0.77 -24.27 1.78
N ILE A 526 0.40 -24.13 2.38
CA ILE A 526 1.49 -25.09 2.26
C ILE A 526 2.20 -25.29 3.60
N VAL A 527 2.58 -26.54 3.88
CA VAL A 527 3.40 -26.90 5.04
C VAL A 527 4.86 -26.94 4.61
N SER A 528 5.73 -26.37 5.43
CA SER A 528 7.18 -26.43 5.25
C SER A 528 7.87 -26.69 6.58
N PRO A 529 8.97 -27.46 6.61
CA PRO A 529 9.87 -27.50 7.76
C PRO A 529 10.34 -26.08 8.10
N ALA A 530 10.18 -25.67 9.36
CA ALA A 530 10.53 -24.32 9.80
C ALA A 530 12.01 -23.99 9.59
N ARG A 531 12.87 -25.02 9.63
CA ARG A 531 14.32 -24.89 9.43
C ARG A 531 14.75 -24.51 8.01
N TYR A 532 13.87 -24.71 7.03
CA TYR A 532 14.20 -24.53 5.62
C TYR A 532 13.37 -23.44 4.93
N ALA A 533 12.20 -23.10 5.46
CA ALA A 533 11.45 -21.92 5.03
C ALA A 533 12.32 -20.65 5.11
N SER A 534 12.20 -19.76 4.12
CA SER A 534 12.99 -18.53 4.06
C SER A 534 12.27 -17.40 4.81
N PRO A 535 12.85 -16.80 5.85
CA PRO A 535 12.27 -15.58 6.42
C PRO A 535 12.34 -14.44 5.39
N ILE A 536 11.25 -13.70 5.25
CA ILE A 536 11.18 -12.56 4.32
C ILE A 536 11.35 -11.27 5.13
N PRO A 537 12.35 -10.43 4.83
CA PRO A 537 12.56 -9.19 5.56
C PRO A 537 11.46 -8.16 5.27
N ASP A 538 11.22 -7.27 6.23
CA ASP A 538 10.32 -6.14 6.07
C ASP A 538 10.74 -5.26 4.88
N GLY A 539 9.75 -4.66 4.22
CA GLY A 539 9.96 -3.78 3.06
C GLY A 539 10.15 -4.50 1.71
N VAL A 540 10.14 -5.83 1.67
CA VAL A 540 10.08 -6.58 0.40
C VAL A 540 8.64 -7.02 0.14
N PRO A 541 7.93 -6.54 -0.89
CA PRO A 541 6.59 -7.00 -1.24
C PRO A 541 6.52 -8.51 -1.58
N ASP A 542 5.40 -9.18 -1.32
CA ASP A 542 5.26 -10.64 -1.52
C ASP A 542 5.35 -11.02 -3.01
N GLU A 543 4.78 -10.22 -3.89
CA GLU A 543 4.85 -10.36 -5.36
C GLU A 543 6.28 -10.26 -5.92
N ILE A 544 7.20 -9.70 -5.14
CA ILE A 544 8.64 -9.70 -5.40
C ILE A 544 9.30 -10.91 -4.70
N ALA A 545 8.97 -11.15 -3.43
CA ALA A 545 9.57 -12.20 -2.61
C ALA A 545 9.29 -13.61 -3.17
N GLY A 546 8.09 -13.88 -3.67
CA GLY A 546 7.70 -15.16 -4.25
C GLY A 546 8.63 -15.58 -5.39
N PRO A 547 8.72 -14.78 -6.49
CA PRO A 547 9.70 -14.99 -7.55
C PRO A 547 11.17 -15.06 -7.10
N ILE A 548 11.55 -14.38 -6.02
CA ILE A 548 12.92 -14.44 -5.51
C ILE A 548 13.28 -15.85 -5.04
N MET A 549 12.31 -16.61 -4.53
CA MET A 549 12.56 -17.94 -3.97
C MET A 549 13.14 -18.91 -4.99
N CYS A 550 12.72 -18.86 -6.26
CA CYS A 550 13.38 -19.58 -7.35
C CYS A 550 14.20 -18.65 -8.25
N SER A 551 13.52 -17.80 -9.03
CA SER A 551 14.15 -17.17 -10.20
C SER A 551 15.34 -16.29 -9.84
N ALA A 552 15.21 -15.40 -8.84
CA ALA A 552 16.31 -14.52 -8.45
C ALA A 552 17.42 -15.24 -7.69
N SER A 553 17.07 -16.16 -6.76
CA SER A 553 18.07 -16.93 -6.02
C SER A 553 18.91 -17.82 -6.94
N THR A 554 18.29 -18.38 -7.99
CA THR A 554 18.95 -19.15 -9.07
C THR A 554 19.94 -18.27 -9.82
N MET A 555 19.53 -17.07 -10.21
CA MET A 555 20.41 -16.16 -10.93
C MET A 555 21.54 -15.62 -10.06
N TYR A 556 21.27 -15.30 -8.79
CA TYR A 556 22.30 -14.90 -7.84
C TYR A 556 23.36 -15.99 -7.71
N ARG A 557 22.95 -17.25 -7.48
CA ARG A 557 23.88 -18.39 -7.44
C ARG A 557 24.68 -18.51 -8.73
N SER A 558 24.02 -18.41 -9.89
CA SER A 558 24.67 -18.53 -11.19
C SER A 558 25.74 -17.44 -11.39
N LEU A 559 25.42 -16.20 -11.04
CA LEU A 559 26.35 -15.06 -11.12
C LEU A 559 27.53 -15.23 -10.17
N VAL A 560 27.32 -15.68 -8.94
CA VAL A 560 28.39 -15.98 -7.99
C VAL A 560 29.28 -17.11 -8.49
N GLU A 561 28.71 -18.23 -8.95
CA GLU A 561 29.44 -19.42 -9.42
C GLU A 561 30.27 -19.15 -10.70
N SER A 562 29.79 -18.21 -11.53
CA SER A 562 30.49 -17.79 -12.75
C SER A 562 31.86 -17.18 -12.46
N GLY A 563 32.06 -16.58 -11.27
CA GLY A 563 33.28 -15.89 -10.90
C GLY A 563 33.50 -14.53 -11.58
N LEU A 564 32.52 -14.04 -12.36
CA LEU A 564 32.58 -12.72 -12.99
C LEU A 564 32.78 -11.60 -11.95
N LYS A 565 33.41 -10.52 -12.41
CA LYS A 565 33.75 -9.33 -11.61
C LYS A 565 33.01 -8.08 -12.12
N PRO A 566 32.91 -7.02 -11.30
CA PRO A 566 32.43 -5.73 -11.78
C PRO A 566 33.16 -5.29 -13.05
N GLY A 567 32.41 -4.78 -14.02
CA GLY A 567 32.89 -4.41 -15.36
C GLY A 567 32.88 -5.55 -16.40
N ASN A 568 32.71 -6.82 -15.99
CA ASN A 568 32.62 -7.93 -16.94
C ASN A 568 31.28 -7.95 -17.68
N TRP A 569 31.34 -8.35 -18.96
CA TRP A 569 30.18 -8.55 -19.82
C TRP A 569 29.45 -9.86 -19.51
N ALA A 570 28.17 -9.75 -19.16
CA ALA A 570 27.29 -10.87 -18.86
C ALA A 570 26.14 -10.91 -19.89
N VAL A 571 26.11 -11.94 -20.72
CA VAL A 571 25.08 -12.10 -21.77
C VAL A 571 23.97 -13.04 -21.27
N PHE A 572 22.72 -12.64 -21.46
CA PHE A 572 21.53 -13.38 -21.02
C PHE A 572 20.66 -13.76 -22.23
N PRO A 573 20.92 -14.91 -22.88
CA PRO A 573 19.97 -15.48 -23.84
C PRO A 573 18.70 -15.93 -23.13
N GLY A 574 17.55 -15.38 -23.54
CA GLY A 574 16.28 -15.46 -22.80
C GLY A 574 16.13 -14.41 -21.69
N GLY A 575 16.96 -13.36 -21.72
CA GLY A 575 17.02 -12.32 -20.69
C GLY A 575 15.75 -11.49 -20.53
N GLY A 576 14.82 -11.52 -21.49
CA GLY A 576 13.51 -10.87 -21.39
C GLY A 576 12.44 -11.73 -20.70
N GLY A 577 12.72 -13.01 -20.45
CA GLY A 577 11.86 -13.92 -19.69
C GLY A 577 12.11 -13.86 -18.19
N GLY A 578 11.24 -14.53 -17.41
CA GLY A 578 11.16 -14.39 -15.97
C GLY A 578 12.44 -14.62 -15.16
N VAL A 579 13.23 -15.63 -15.50
CA VAL A 579 14.51 -15.90 -14.81
C VAL A 579 15.60 -14.94 -15.30
N GLY A 580 15.71 -14.76 -16.62
CA GLY A 580 16.75 -13.95 -17.23
C GLY A 580 16.74 -12.49 -16.77
N ILE A 581 15.56 -11.89 -16.65
CA ILE A 581 15.42 -10.49 -16.25
C ILE A 581 15.80 -10.24 -14.78
N GLN A 582 15.65 -11.25 -13.91
CA GLN A 582 16.17 -11.20 -12.53
C GLN A 582 17.72 -11.19 -12.57
N GLY A 583 18.29 -11.98 -13.48
CA GLY A 583 19.72 -12.00 -13.76
C GLY A 583 20.28 -10.67 -14.22
N VAL A 584 19.56 -9.96 -15.10
CA VAL A 584 19.93 -8.62 -15.59
C VAL A 584 20.04 -7.63 -14.43
N GLN A 585 19.00 -7.56 -13.59
CA GLN A 585 18.97 -6.65 -12.44
C GLN A 585 20.09 -6.96 -11.44
N LEU A 586 20.28 -8.23 -11.10
CA LEU A 586 21.31 -8.68 -10.18
C LEU A 586 22.72 -8.44 -10.74
N ALA A 587 22.96 -8.73 -12.02
CA ALA A 587 24.23 -8.49 -12.68
C ALA A 587 24.59 -7.00 -12.66
N LYS A 588 23.65 -6.12 -13.01
CA LYS A 588 23.84 -4.67 -12.87
C LYS A 588 24.10 -4.26 -11.42
N GLY A 589 23.32 -4.78 -10.47
CA GLY A 589 23.50 -4.53 -9.04
C GLY A 589 24.84 -5.01 -8.48
N MET A 590 25.44 -6.04 -9.09
CA MET A 590 26.77 -6.57 -8.80
C MET A 590 27.88 -5.86 -9.59
N GLY A 591 27.55 -4.82 -10.36
CA GLY A 591 28.50 -4.02 -11.15
C GLY A 591 28.94 -4.67 -12.46
N MET A 592 28.32 -5.78 -12.88
CA MET A 592 28.52 -6.39 -14.20
C MET A 592 27.74 -5.63 -15.27
N ARG A 593 27.99 -5.97 -16.53
CA ARG A 593 27.45 -5.25 -17.70
C ARG A 593 26.53 -6.18 -18.50
N PRO A 594 25.19 -6.13 -18.28
CA PRO A 594 24.26 -7.10 -18.84
C PRO A 594 23.94 -6.80 -20.30
N ILE A 595 23.98 -7.82 -21.16
CA ILE A 595 23.45 -7.78 -22.53
C ILE A 595 22.34 -8.82 -22.63
N VAL A 596 21.16 -8.44 -23.12
CA VAL A 596 20.05 -9.37 -23.32
C VAL A 596 19.98 -9.80 -24.77
N VAL A 597 19.79 -11.09 -25.00
CA VAL A 597 19.46 -11.67 -26.32
C VAL A 597 18.08 -12.29 -26.21
N ASP A 598 17.08 -11.68 -26.83
CA ASP A 598 15.68 -12.16 -26.83
C ASP A 598 14.98 -11.65 -28.11
N SER A 599 13.65 -11.71 -28.18
CA SER A 599 12.89 -11.11 -29.29
C SER A 599 11.68 -10.31 -28.81
N GLY A 600 11.32 -9.29 -29.57
CA GLY A 600 10.09 -8.51 -29.39
C GLY A 600 10.25 -7.25 -28.54
N ALA A 601 9.47 -6.23 -28.90
CA ALA A 601 9.57 -4.87 -28.34
C ALA A 601 9.31 -4.80 -26.83
N MET A 602 8.33 -5.55 -26.31
CA MET A 602 8.01 -5.55 -24.87
C MET A 602 9.19 -6.04 -24.02
N LYS A 603 9.87 -7.10 -24.46
CA LYS A 603 11.05 -7.64 -23.78
C LYS A 603 12.25 -6.72 -23.90
N ARG A 604 12.42 -6.05 -25.05
CA ARG A 604 13.43 -5.00 -25.26
C ARG A 604 13.27 -3.86 -24.27
N GLU A 605 12.07 -3.29 -24.17
CA GLU A 605 11.78 -2.19 -23.25
C GLU A 605 12.02 -2.60 -21.80
N LEU A 606 11.50 -3.76 -21.39
CA LEU A 606 11.68 -4.30 -20.05
C LEU A 606 13.17 -4.49 -19.72
N ALA A 607 13.93 -5.15 -20.60
CA ALA A 607 15.35 -5.42 -20.40
C ALA A 607 16.17 -4.14 -20.18
N LEU A 608 15.97 -3.14 -21.05
CA LEU A 608 16.69 -1.86 -20.96
C LEU A 608 16.30 -1.10 -19.69
N LYS A 609 15.00 -1.05 -19.36
CA LYS A 609 14.49 -0.43 -18.12
C LYS A 609 15.09 -1.08 -16.87
N MET A 610 15.21 -2.41 -16.87
CA MET A 610 15.77 -3.20 -15.77
C MET A 610 17.29 -3.21 -15.73
N GLY A 611 17.95 -2.56 -16.69
CA GLY A 611 19.37 -2.25 -16.62
C GLY A 611 20.28 -3.09 -17.51
N ALA A 612 19.74 -3.73 -18.53
CA ALA A 612 20.57 -4.18 -19.65
C ALA A 612 21.24 -2.97 -20.31
N GLU A 613 22.53 -3.08 -20.62
CA GLU A 613 23.25 -2.06 -21.40
C GLU A 613 22.92 -2.17 -22.89
N ALA A 614 22.52 -3.36 -23.34
CA ALA A 614 22.10 -3.58 -24.72
C ALA A 614 21.08 -4.73 -24.83
N PHE A 615 20.31 -4.69 -25.91
CA PHE A 615 19.37 -5.73 -26.30
C PHE A 615 19.60 -6.10 -27.77
N VAL A 616 19.88 -7.37 -28.04
CA VAL A 616 19.99 -7.94 -29.38
C VAL A 616 18.74 -8.75 -29.67
N ASP A 617 17.97 -8.32 -30.68
CA ASP A 617 16.76 -9.02 -31.09
C ASP A 617 17.11 -10.10 -32.11
N PHE A 618 17.01 -11.38 -31.71
CA PHE A 618 17.38 -12.49 -32.60
C PHE A 618 16.41 -12.71 -33.77
N ALA A 619 15.25 -12.04 -33.79
CA ALA A 619 14.31 -12.07 -34.91
C ALA A 619 14.61 -10.96 -35.94
N GLU A 620 15.32 -9.91 -35.54
CA GLU A 620 15.67 -8.76 -36.41
C GLU A 620 17.15 -8.79 -36.85
N GLU A 621 18.02 -9.42 -36.06
CA GLU A 621 19.46 -9.49 -36.31
C GLU A 621 19.87 -10.83 -36.95
N GLU A 622 20.51 -10.77 -38.12
CA GLU A 622 20.96 -11.96 -38.84
C GLU A 622 22.22 -12.57 -38.20
N ASP A 623 23.18 -11.74 -37.78
CA ASP A 623 24.39 -12.18 -37.08
C ASP A 623 24.36 -11.78 -35.60
N VAL A 624 23.50 -12.48 -34.85
CA VAL A 624 23.31 -12.26 -33.41
C VAL A 624 24.63 -12.37 -32.63
N ALA A 625 25.51 -13.30 -33.02
CA ALA A 625 26.77 -13.51 -32.33
C ALA A 625 27.75 -12.35 -32.60
N GLY A 626 27.87 -11.91 -33.84
CA GLY A 626 28.66 -10.74 -34.22
C GLY A 626 28.19 -9.47 -33.50
N ALA A 627 26.88 -9.24 -33.44
CA ALA A 627 26.30 -8.09 -32.72
C ALA A 627 26.66 -8.11 -31.23
N VAL A 628 26.49 -9.25 -30.56
CA VAL A 628 26.86 -9.41 -29.14
C VAL A 628 28.36 -9.18 -28.93
N ILE A 629 29.22 -9.74 -29.79
CA ILE A 629 30.68 -9.56 -29.71
C ILE A 629 31.05 -8.08 -29.87
N GLN A 630 30.45 -7.39 -30.84
CA GLN A 630 30.72 -5.99 -31.10
C GLN A 630 30.32 -5.09 -29.91
N ILE A 631 29.17 -5.35 -29.29
CA ILE A 631 28.73 -4.65 -28.06
C ILE A 631 29.70 -4.97 -26.90
N ALA A 632 30.07 -6.24 -26.76
CA ALA A 632 31.01 -6.72 -25.75
C ALA A 632 32.46 -6.44 -26.15
N ASP A 633 32.76 -5.16 -26.39
CA ASP A 633 34.06 -4.54 -26.73
C ASP A 633 34.80 -5.10 -27.96
N GLY A 634 34.08 -5.80 -28.85
CA GLY A 634 34.64 -6.44 -30.05
C GLY A 634 35.36 -7.77 -29.76
N VAL A 635 35.40 -8.22 -28.49
CA VAL A 635 36.06 -9.47 -28.10
C VAL A 635 35.06 -10.56 -27.71
N GLY A 636 33.95 -10.23 -27.05
CA GLY A 636 32.89 -11.19 -26.68
C GLY A 636 32.62 -11.32 -25.18
N ALA A 637 31.63 -12.12 -24.79
CA ALA A 637 31.17 -12.22 -23.40
C ALA A 637 32.22 -12.78 -22.42
N HIS A 638 32.24 -12.27 -21.19
CA HIS A 638 32.97 -12.92 -20.09
C HIS A 638 32.16 -14.08 -19.51
N GLY A 639 30.84 -13.91 -19.43
CA GLY A 639 29.91 -14.94 -19.00
C GLY A 639 28.64 -14.95 -19.86
N VAL A 640 28.14 -16.14 -20.17
CA VAL A 640 26.88 -16.33 -20.89
C VAL A 640 25.94 -17.16 -20.01
N PHE A 641 24.80 -16.59 -19.64
CA PHE A 641 23.84 -17.15 -18.69
C PHE A 641 22.59 -17.63 -19.43
N VAL A 642 22.56 -18.91 -19.79
CA VAL A 642 21.53 -19.45 -20.67
C VAL A 642 20.26 -19.74 -19.87
N THR A 643 19.27 -18.87 -19.99
CA THR A 643 17.97 -19.00 -19.31
C THR A 643 16.87 -19.53 -20.23
N ALA A 644 17.02 -19.38 -21.54
CA ALA A 644 16.19 -20.04 -22.55
C ALA A 644 16.91 -21.30 -23.11
N PRO A 645 16.36 -22.51 -22.93
CA PRO A 645 17.03 -23.76 -23.33
C PRO A 645 17.36 -23.85 -24.83
N ALA A 646 16.52 -23.27 -25.69
CA ALA A 646 16.76 -23.26 -27.14
C ALA A 646 18.07 -22.54 -27.51
N ALA A 647 18.52 -21.58 -26.70
CA ALA A 647 19.73 -20.81 -26.95
C ALA A 647 21.03 -21.60 -26.68
N TYR A 648 20.98 -22.78 -26.05
CA TYR A 648 22.19 -23.59 -25.82
C TYR A 648 22.96 -23.90 -27.11
N LYS A 649 22.26 -24.00 -28.25
CA LYS A 649 22.87 -24.28 -29.56
C LYS A 649 23.81 -23.17 -30.03
N THR A 650 23.53 -21.93 -29.66
CA THR A 650 24.26 -20.73 -30.12
C THR A 650 25.03 -20.04 -29.00
N ALA A 651 24.73 -20.34 -27.74
CA ALA A 651 25.23 -19.60 -26.58
C ALA A 651 26.76 -19.52 -26.49
N LEU A 652 27.48 -20.57 -26.90
CA LEU A 652 28.95 -20.55 -26.88
C LEU A 652 29.53 -19.53 -27.87
N SER A 653 28.85 -19.23 -28.97
CA SER A 653 29.33 -18.25 -29.96
C SER A 653 29.43 -16.83 -29.39
N TYR A 654 28.62 -16.49 -28.37
CA TYR A 654 28.61 -15.18 -27.74
C TYR A 654 29.90 -14.85 -26.97
N VAL A 655 30.72 -15.85 -26.64
CA VAL A 655 32.01 -15.62 -25.98
C VAL A 655 33.06 -15.01 -26.91
N GLY A 656 32.86 -15.11 -28.23
CA GLY A 656 33.80 -14.60 -29.23
C GLY A 656 35.22 -15.12 -29.01
N ASN A 657 36.18 -14.20 -28.98
CA ASN A 657 37.60 -14.46 -28.74
C ASN A 657 38.01 -14.30 -27.26
N ARG A 658 37.05 -14.11 -26.35
CA ARG A 658 37.34 -13.93 -24.92
C ARG A 658 37.98 -15.19 -24.34
N ILE A 659 39.19 -15.04 -23.79
CA ILE A 659 39.89 -16.10 -23.08
C ILE A 659 39.34 -16.20 -21.64
N GLY A 660 39.08 -17.41 -21.16
CA GLY A 660 38.59 -17.65 -19.80
C GLY A 660 37.09 -17.48 -19.63
N ALA A 661 36.33 -17.35 -20.72
CA ALA A 661 34.88 -17.14 -20.64
C ALA A 661 34.14 -18.39 -20.12
N VAL A 662 33.01 -18.14 -19.45
CA VAL A 662 32.18 -19.19 -18.85
C VAL A 662 30.76 -19.20 -19.41
N LEU A 663 30.30 -20.38 -19.83
CA LEU A 663 28.90 -20.65 -20.14
C LEU A 663 28.22 -21.25 -18.91
N MET A 664 27.14 -20.62 -18.44
CA MET A 664 26.33 -21.08 -17.31
C MET A 664 25.05 -21.74 -17.83
N CYS A 665 24.85 -23.02 -17.49
CA CYS A 665 23.67 -23.80 -17.81
C CYS A 665 22.63 -23.67 -16.69
N ILE A 666 21.52 -23.01 -17.00
CA ILE A 666 20.46 -22.63 -16.04
C ILE A 666 19.09 -23.10 -16.53
N GLY A 667 18.75 -22.80 -17.79
CA GLY A 667 17.50 -23.24 -18.41
C GLY A 667 17.47 -24.77 -18.56
N LEU A 668 16.34 -25.38 -18.21
CA LEU A 668 16.14 -26.82 -18.29
C LEU A 668 15.60 -27.21 -19.67
N ALA A 669 16.24 -28.19 -20.32
CA ALA A 669 15.77 -28.77 -21.57
C ALA A 669 15.19 -30.16 -21.31
N GLN A 670 14.28 -30.60 -22.19
CA GLN A 670 13.82 -31.99 -22.21
C GLN A 670 15.03 -32.94 -22.28
N ALA A 671 14.98 -34.01 -21.47
CA ALA A 671 16.05 -34.98 -21.37
C ALA A 671 16.38 -35.60 -22.73
N GLY A 672 17.67 -35.63 -23.07
CA GLY A 672 18.18 -36.25 -24.30
C GLY A 672 17.98 -35.45 -25.60
N VAL A 673 17.37 -34.26 -25.55
CA VAL A 673 17.08 -33.46 -26.77
C VAL A 673 18.22 -32.55 -27.19
N LEU A 674 19.07 -32.11 -26.25
CA LEU A 674 20.16 -31.17 -26.50
C LEU A 674 21.47 -31.64 -25.88
N THR A 675 22.58 -31.32 -26.54
CA THR A 675 23.94 -31.48 -26.02
C THR A 675 24.69 -30.17 -26.19
N ILE A 676 25.46 -29.79 -25.18
CA ILE A 676 26.23 -28.54 -25.15
C ILE A 676 27.70 -28.89 -25.38
N GLY A 677 28.34 -28.23 -26.34
CA GLY A 677 29.75 -28.45 -26.63
C GLY A 677 30.21 -27.74 -27.91
N ALA A 678 31.51 -27.88 -28.18
CA ALA A 678 32.18 -27.48 -29.41
C ALA A 678 33.47 -28.31 -29.56
N ASP A 679 34.26 -28.03 -30.59
CA ASP A 679 35.58 -28.63 -30.77
C ASP A 679 36.43 -28.46 -29.48
N PRO A 680 36.97 -29.55 -28.89
CA PRO A 680 37.79 -29.48 -27.69
C PRO A 680 38.96 -28.50 -27.78
N ASN A 681 39.53 -28.28 -28.97
CA ASN A 681 40.61 -27.32 -29.18
C ASN A 681 40.16 -25.88 -28.92
N VAL A 682 38.89 -25.54 -29.16
CA VAL A 682 38.33 -24.22 -28.83
C VAL A 682 38.35 -24.01 -27.31
N PHE A 683 38.00 -25.04 -26.54
CA PHE A 683 38.06 -25.00 -25.08
C PHE A 683 39.49 -24.88 -24.57
N VAL A 684 40.40 -25.71 -25.10
CA VAL A 684 41.81 -25.72 -24.69
C VAL A 684 42.49 -24.40 -25.01
N PHE A 685 42.38 -23.90 -26.24
CA PHE A 685 43.07 -22.69 -26.67
C PHE A 685 42.47 -21.40 -26.12
N ARG A 686 41.20 -21.40 -25.69
CA ARG A 686 40.54 -20.21 -25.11
C ARG A 686 40.24 -20.34 -23.62
N ASN A 687 40.67 -21.41 -22.96
CA ASN A 687 40.41 -21.68 -21.53
C ASN A 687 38.92 -21.54 -21.16
N LEU A 688 38.03 -22.09 -22.00
CA LEU A 688 36.58 -21.95 -21.80
C LEU A 688 36.07 -22.93 -20.75
N SER A 689 35.02 -22.53 -20.04
CA SER A 689 34.31 -23.39 -19.08
C SER A 689 32.82 -23.46 -19.38
N VAL A 690 32.23 -24.65 -19.23
CA VAL A 690 30.78 -24.85 -19.21
C VAL A 690 30.42 -25.37 -17.83
N LYS A 691 29.53 -24.67 -17.11
CA LYS A 691 29.16 -24.99 -15.73
C LYS A 691 27.65 -25.09 -15.59
N GLY A 692 27.19 -26.15 -14.92
CA GLY A 692 25.80 -26.28 -14.48
C GLY A 692 25.56 -25.62 -13.13
N THR A 693 24.42 -24.98 -12.96
CA THR A 693 23.99 -24.40 -11.69
C THR A 693 22.51 -24.68 -11.43
N LEU A 694 22.22 -25.31 -10.28
CA LEU A 694 20.90 -25.71 -9.87
C LEU A 694 20.42 -24.85 -8.68
N VAL A 695 19.44 -23.99 -8.96
CA VAL A 695 18.71 -23.11 -8.02
C VAL A 695 19.58 -22.35 -7.00
N GLY A 696 18.96 -21.65 -6.05
CA GLY A 696 19.65 -20.97 -4.95
C GLY A 696 19.65 -21.76 -3.64
N SER A 697 20.74 -21.64 -2.87
CA SER A 697 20.84 -22.06 -1.46
C SER A 697 19.98 -21.17 -0.55
N ARG A 698 19.88 -21.54 0.74
CA ARG A 698 19.27 -20.66 1.77
C ARG A 698 19.98 -19.31 1.82
N LYS A 699 21.31 -19.31 1.71
CA LYS A 699 22.15 -18.10 1.73
C LYS A 699 21.92 -17.24 0.49
N ASP A 700 21.82 -17.84 -0.69
CA ASP A 700 21.57 -17.12 -1.95
C ASP A 700 20.20 -16.45 -1.93
N THR A 701 19.20 -17.13 -1.38
CA THR A 701 17.85 -16.57 -1.24
C THR A 701 17.86 -15.35 -0.32
N ALA A 702 18.53 -15.44 0.83
CA ALA A 702 18.68 -14.30 1.74
C ALA A 702 19.42 -13.12 1.08
N ALA A 703 20.46 -13.40 0.29
CA ALA A 703 21.18 -12.36 -0.45
C ALA A 703 20.28 -11.69 -1.50
N ALA A 704 19.53 -12.46 -2.28
CA ALA A 704 18.60 -11.92 -3.28
C ALA A 704 17.46 -11.09 -2.64
N LEU A 705 16.93 -11.52 -1.50
CA LEU A 705 15.97 -10.72 -0.71
C LEU A 705 16.57 -9.40 -0.23
N ASP A 706 17.84 -9.36 0.14
CA ASP A 706 18.50 -8.11 0.52
C ASP A 706 18.69 -7.15 -0.67
N PHE A 707 18.93 -7.65 -1.89
CA PHE A 707 18.91 -6.80 -3.09
C PHE A 707 17.53 -6.18 -3.33
N ALA A 708 16.45 -6.94 -3.11
CA ALA A 708 15.08 -6.43 -3.21
C ALA A 708 14.77 -5.40 -2.12
N ARG A 709 15.16 -5.66 -0.88
CA ARG A 709 15.01 -4.74 0.26
C ARG A 709 15.69 -3.40 0.01
N ARG A 710 16.79 -3.39 -0.74
CA ARG A 710 17.53 -2.18 -1.15
C ARG A 710 16.99 -1.52 -2.43
N GLY A 711 15.87 -2.00 -2.98
CA GLY A 711 15.23 -1.45 -4.18
C GLY A 711 15.96 -1.76 -5.50
N ILE A 712 16.96 -2.65 -5.49
CA ILE A 712 17.73 -3.03 -6.68
C ILE A 712 16.97 -4.04 -7.52
N LEU A 713 16.30 -4.99 -6.86
CA LEU A 713 15.47 -6.00 -7.50
C LEU A 713 14.00 -5.59 -7.38
N GLN A 714 13.40 -5.22 -8.51
CA GLN A 714 12.07 -4.61 -8.59
C GLN A 714 10.99 -5.61 -9.05
N SER A 715 9.72 -5.26 -8.82
CA SER A 715 8.58 -6.06 -9.28
C SER A 715 8.45 -6.01 -10.79
N ILE A 716 8.30 -7.19 -11.39
CA ILE A 716 8.31 -7.41 -12.84
C ILE A 716 7.32 -8.52 -13.20
N SER A 717 6.16 -8.52 -12.55
CA SER A 717 5.20 -9.62 -12.62
C SER A 717 3.87 -9.16 -13.20
N GLU A 718 3.35 -9.89 -14.18
CA GLU A 718 1.90 -9.92 -14.41
C GLU A 718 1.22 -10.67 -13.24
N VAL A 719 0.12 -10.14 -12.73
CA VAL A 719 -0.58 -10.70 -11.56
C VAL A 719 -1.91 -11.31 -12.01
N TYR A 720 -2.17 -12.54 -11.58
CA TYR A 720 -3.40 -13.29 -11.90
C TYR A 720 -4.10 -13.75 -10.62
N PRO A 721 -5.44 -13.78 -10.56
CA PRO A 721 -6.15 -14.52 -9.52
C PRO A 721 -6.02 -16.04 -9.74
N ILE A 722 -6.19 -16.84 -8.68
CA ILE A 722 -6.07 -18.31 -8.76
C ILE A 722 -6.97 -18.95 -9.81
N ASP A 723 -8.18 -18.42 -10.02
CA ASP A 723 -9.13 -18.96 -11.01
C ASP A 723 -8.63 -18.81 -12.46
N LYS A 724 -7.60 -17.98 -12.68
CA LYS A 724 -6.92 -17.77 -13.95
C LYS A 724 -5.57 -18.48 -14.06
N LEU A 725 -5.18 -19.28 -13.06
CA LEU A 725 -3.94 -20.05 -13.08
C LEU A 725 -3.79 -20.95 -14.35
N PRO A 726 -4.82 -21.68 -14.83
CA PRO A 726 -4.69 -22.49 -16.04
C PRO A 726 -4.36 -21.65 -17.30
N GLU A 727 -4.93 -20.45 -17.39
CA GLU A 727 -4.66 -19.50 -18.48
C GLU A 727 -3.21 -19.00 -18.40
N ALA A 728 -2.78 -18.62 -17.19
CA ALA A 728 -1.43 -18.13 -16.93
C ALA A 728 -0.35 -19.18 -17.26
N VAL A 729 -0.57 -20.44 -16.88
CA VAL A 729 0.35 -21.56 -17.21
C VAL A 729 0.46 -21.74 -18.71
N LYS A 730 -0.65 -21.72 -19.46
CA LYS A 730 -0.63 -21.85 -20.93
C LYS A 730 0.05 -20.67 -21.61
N LYS A 731 -0.14 -19.45 -21.10
CA LYS A 731 0.54 -18.25 -21.62
C LYS A 731 2.05 -18.35 -21.42
N LEU A 732 2.49 -18.80 -20.24
CA LEU A 732 3.90 -19.04 -19.94
C LEU A 732 4.49 -20.14 -20.86
N GLU A 733 3.76 -21.23 -21.08
CA GLU A 733 4.18 -22.32 -21.96
C GLU A 733 4.43 -21.85 -23.40
N ARG A 734 3.59 -20.94 -23.91
CA ARG A 734 3.74 -20.34 -25.25
C ARG A 734 4.85 -19.27 -25.33
N GLY A 735 5.46 -18.89 -24.21
CA GLY A 735 6.51 -17.87 -24.17
C GLY A 735 6.03 -16.45 -24.42
N GLU A 736 4.73 -16.18 -24.25
CA GLU A 736 4.06 -14.90 -24.56
C GLU A 736 4.17 -13.86 -23.42
N VAL A 737 5.20 -13.99 -22.57
CA VAL A 737 5.33 -13.22 -21.33
C VAL A 737 6.64 -12.43 -21.35
N ALA A 738 6.55 -11.14 -21.01
CA ALA A 738 7.70 -10.32 -20.68
C ALA A 738 7.88 -10.30 -19.16
N GLY A 739 9.02 -10.80 -18.68
CA GLY A 739 9.28 -10.90 -17.24
C GLY A 739 8.57 -12.07 -16.55
N ARG A 740 8.03 -11.82 -15.36
CA ARG A 740 7.46 -12.82 -14.44
C ARG A 740 5.94 -12.87 -14.51
N MET A 741 5.38 -13.96 -14.00
CA MET A 741 3.96 -14.05 -13.66
C MET A 741 3.85 -14.55 -12.23
N VAL A 742 2.89 -14.01 -11.50
CA VAL A 742 2.50 -14.49 -10.18
C VAL A 742 1.00 -14.70 -10.14
N VAL A 743 0.58 -15.67 -9.34
CA VAL A 743 -0.81 -15.79 -8.90
C VAL A 743 -0.91 -15.20 -7.50
N ASP A 744 -1.79 -14.21 -7.34
CA ASP A 744 -2.15 -13.63 -6.04
C ASP A 744 -3.40 -14.32 -5.52
N PHE A 745 -3.28 -14.90 -4.32
CA PHE A 745 -4.35 -15.62 -3.65
C PHE A 745 -5.31 -14.72 -2.87
N ASN A 746 -5.05 -13.40 -2.83
CA ASN A 746 -5.89 -12.40 -2.17
C ASN A 746 -6.82 -11.66 -3.15
N MET A 747 -6.70 -11.92 -4.45
CA MET A 747 -7.54 -11.32 -5.51
C MET A 747 -8.87 -12.04 -5.74
#